data_AF-A0A917YT32-F1
#
_entry.id   AF-A0A917YT32-F1
#
_cell.length_a   1.000
_cell.length_b   1.000
_cell.length_c   1.000
_cell.angle_alpha   90.00
_cell.angle_beta   90.00
_cell.angle_gamma   90.00
#
_symmetry.space_group_name_H-M   'P 1'
#
loop_
_entity.id
_entity.type
_entity.pdbx_description
1 polymer ?
#
loop_
_entity_poly.entity_id
_entity_poly.type
_entity_poly.pdbx_seq_one_letter_code
_entity_poly.pdbx_strand_id
1 'polypeptide(L)'
;MPFHQGIIRRALVGLAAMAGVVGCSSFSVQQMPSQSYNHRVQFLVMHFTAIDYQKSVNALVNGKHVSSHYLLPERFDPSYPGGDDLQVYQLVDEHDRAWHAGRSYWQGRENLNDQSIGIEIVNVPRCERPMGHHFMDPDHSSEHGDGRLCIFPDYDPKQIELLVKLSKQILARNPNIGPTQVVGHSDITPNRKNDPGPRFPWYQLYKEGIGAWYDNDTVNKYWQQFSHTPPSISLMQAALRAYGYGVLETGEMDSQTLDTLSAFQMHFLPWHVNGEASDKTAAVLFALLDKYFPRKLERLMSRYAKEQVALPVEVTLIARGQIDEVFPQPEPSSRVFINDRRVFKAYAGQGEIIIDSQEAQSADIYINGQKLNIQQPFSANQQYRYSLSKRTHSGNNTLKVANVKPEGASIRVTIPYPELQQGNKRAYNFNAVDSLIEDDIANGFPGAVLMVVKDGKVVKQTAYGYQKRYDENGQLLANSQPMHANTLFDMASNTKMYATNYALMKLASQGKLDISRPIADYIPEYKGGGRNVRTVKDLLEHTAGYGSEVRFFDRNNALGERFFSQNKARTSQLLISQVPFETGRHVRTLYSDTDYMLLGLLVERIAGMPLDTYVETQIYQPLGLTHSVFNPLQKGFSKGQAAATELQGNSRDGRLDFDNIRTYTLQGEVHDEKAFYAMGGVSGHAGMFSTASDMAVLTQILLNRGGYQQHQVFSANVLDQFAKASDADITQGLGWRRAGNGDRAWHFGPYASPQAIGHTGWTGTVTVVDPTYDLAIILLTNRKHSPIVESQTSYGFAGDEFETGRYGSVISLIYEAILGKQ
;
A
#
# COMPACT_ATOMS: atom_id res chain seq x y z
N MET A 1 29.23 5.37 67.27
CA MET A 1 30.12 5.86 68.35
C MET A 1 29.88 7.36 68.55
N PRO A 2 30.13 7.94 69.74
CA PRO A 2 29.23 8.97 70.31
C PRO A 2 29.93 10.29 70.74
N PHE A 3 29.20 11.13 71.51
CA PHE A 3 29.62 12.35 72.26
C PHE A 3 29.70 13.67 71.43
N HIS A 4 28.80 14.65 71.67
CA HIS A 4 28.79 15.74 72.70
C HIS A 4 29.46 17.04 72.17
N GLN A 5 29.23 18.29 72.64
CA GLN A 5 28.40 18.92 73.71
C GLN A 5 27.45 19.98 73.05
N GLY A 6 26.44 20.65 73.63
CA GLY A 6 26.35 21.47 74.85
C GLY A 6 26.52 22.98 74.54
N ILE A 7 26.03 23.99 75.29
CA ILE A 7 25.02 24.05 76.38
C ILE A 7 24.72 25.56 76.74
N ILE A 8 23.51 25.92 77.26
CA ILE A 8 23.22 27.19 78.03
C ILE A 8 23.20 28.54 77.22
N ARG A 9 22.44 29.64 77.51
CA ARG A 9 21.64 30.12 78.69
C ARG A 9 20.41 31.01 78.31
N ARG A 10 19.37 30.95 79.17
CA ARG A 10 18.28 31.90 79.57
C ARG A 10 18.35 33.37 79.07
N ALA A 11 17.24 34.07 78.77
CA ALA A 11 16.32 34.79 79.72
C ALA A 11 15.27 35.67 78.95
N LEU A 12 14.14 36.24 79.43
CA LEU A 12 13.30 36.13 80.66
C LEU A 12 11.86 36.76 80.49
N VAL A 13 10.81 36.08 81.01
CA VAL A 13 9.64 36.58 81.83
C VAL A 13 8.56 37.59 81.35
N GLY A 14 7.29 37.28 81.71
CA GLY A 14 6.08 38.13 81.71
C GLY A 14 4.84 37.37 81.18
N LEU A 15 4.06 36.57 81.93
CA LEU A 15 3.02 36.91 82.94
C LEU A 15 2.02 38.01 82.48
N ALA A 16 0.68 37.89 82.61
CA ALA A 16 -0.25 36.77 82.92
C ALA A 16 -1.72 37.24 82.60
N ALA A 17 -2.87 36.57 82.84
CA ALA A 17 -3.24 35.26 83.42
C ALA A 17 -4.69 34.85 82.99
N MET A 18 -5.01 33.53 82.99
CA MET A 18 -6.35 32.87 83.12
C MET A 18 -7.50 33.19 82.12
N ALA A 19 -8.50 32.32 81.88
CA ALA A 19 -8.60 30.84 81.88
C ALA A 19 -9.98 30.42 81.30
N GLY A 20 -10.06 29.32 80.53
CA GLY A 20 -11.32 28.76 80.00
C GLY A 20 -11.28 28.45 78.49
N VAL A 21 -10.36 27.60 78.01
CA VAL A 21 -10.51 26.12 78.00
C VAL A 21 -11.71 25.63 77.17
N VAL A 22 -11.51 25.61 75.85
CA VAL A 22 -11.84 24.42 75.03
C VAL A 22 -10.52 23.96 74.43
N GLY A 23 -10.15 22.69 74.63
CA GLY A 23 -8.79 22.21 74.37
C GLY A 23 -8.59 21.67 72.96
N CYS A 24 -7.93 22.44 72.09
CA CYS A 24 -7.24 21.88 70.92
C CYS A 24 -5.77 21.64 71.28
N SER A 25 -5.36 20.38 71.41
CA SER A 25 -3.96 20.00 71.67
C SER A 25 -3.12 20.24 70.41
N SER A 26 -2.33 21.32 70.39
CA SER A 26 -1.42 21.63 69.29
C SER A 26 -0.25 20.63 69.24
N PHE A 27 -0.37 19.64 68.37
CA PHE A 27 0.68 18.64 68.14
C PHE A 27 1.93 19.30 67.54
N SER A 28 3.02 19.37 68.32
CA SER A 28 4.25 20.03 67.91
C SER A 28 5.09 19.15 66.97
N VAL A 29 4.84 19.26 65.67
CA VAL A 29 5.66 18.60 64.64
C VAL A 29 7.04 19.26 64.57
N GLN A 30 8.09 18.57 65.04
CA GLN A 30 9.47 19.01 64.82
C GLN A 30 9.85 18.80 63.35
N GLN A 31 10.08 19.89 62.62
CA GLN A 31 10.50 19.85 61.23
C GLN A 31 11.97 19.46 61.10
N MET A 32 12.24 18.42 60.32
CA MET A 32 13.59 17.95 59.96
C MET A 32 13.58 17.58 58.46
N PRO A 33 13.78 18.56 57.56
CA PRO A 33 13.65 18.33 56.12
C PRO A 33 14.75 17.39 55.60
N SER A 34 14.33 16.41 54.79
CA SER A 34 15.25 15.53 54.06
C SER A 34 15.88 16.28 52.88
N GLN A 35 17.07 15.85 52.44
CA GLN A 35 17.64 16.26 51.14
C GLN A 35 17.12 15.40 49.98
N SER A 36 16.47 14.27 50.26
CA SER A 36 15.90 13.35 49.27
C SER A 36 14.41 13.62 49.07
N TYR A 37 14.08 14.74 48.40
CA TYR A 37 12.71 15.09 47.99
C TYR A 37 12.70 15.82 46.64
N ASN A 38 11.52 15.98 46.06
CA ASN A 38 11.25 16.80 44.89
C ASN A 38 9.92 17.55 45.06
N HIS A 39 9.65 18.52 44.17
CA HIS A 39 8.38 19.25 44.18
C HIS A 39 7.27 18.44 43.49
N ARG A 40 6.02 18.60 43.96
CA ARG A 40 4.85 17.87 43.44
C ARG A 40 4.54 18.18 41.98
N VAL A 41 4.60 19.45 41.60
CA VAL A 41 4.40 19.89 40.21
C VAL A 41 5.64 19.55 39.39
N GLN A 42 5.41 18.96 38.21
CA GLN A 42 6.43 18.42 37.30
C GLN A 42 6.16 18.76 35.83
N PHE A 43 4.94 19.19 35.47
CA PHE A 43 4.55 19.53 34.10
C PHE A 43 3.70 20.81 34.02
N LEU A 44 3.70 21.43 32.84
CA LEU A 44 2.80 22.52 32.46
C LEU A 44 2.05 22.10 31.18
N VAL A 45 0.73 21.99 31.26
CA VAL A 45 -0.11 21.52 30.14
C VAL A 45 -0.92 22.67 29.57
N MET A 46 -0.80 22.88 28.26
CA MET A 46 -1.55 23.87 27.47
C MET A 46 -2.79 23.21 26.85
N HIS A 47 -3.94 23.87 26.99
CA HIS A 47 -5.24 23.42 26.48
C HIS A 47 -5.89 24.51 25.62
N PHE A 48 -6.87 24.14 24.81
CA PHE A 48 -7.94 25.08 24.43
C PHE A 48 -9.29 24.63 24.98
N THR A 49 -10.16 25.59 25.25
CA THR A 49 -11.49 25.33 25.80
C THR A 49 -12.47 24.77 24.77
N ALA A 50 -12.21 24.99 23.47
CA ALA A 50 -13.06 24.68 22.33
C ALA A 50 -14.43 25.39 22.30
N ILE A 51 -14.69 26.27 23.26
CA ILE A 51 -15.96 26.97 23.51
C ILE A 51 -15.67 28.40 24.00
N ASP A 52 -16.62 29.31 23.82
CA ASP A 52 -16.49 30.69 24.30
C ASP A 52 -16.23 30.82 25.81
N TYR A 53 -15.72 31.96 26.23
CA TYR A 53 -15.34 32.29 27.60
C TYR A 53 -16.47 32.00 28.59
N GLN A 54 -17.71 32.41 28.31
CA GLN A 54 -18.81 32.21 29.26
C GLN A 54 -19.20 30.73 29.39
N LYS A 55 -19.15 29.94 28.31
CA LYS A 55 -19.27 28.47 28.40
C LYS A 55 -18.07 27.83 29.10
N SER A 56 -16.87 28.37 28.91
CA SER A 56 -15.63 27.91 29.56
C SER A 56 -15.69 28.08 31.07
N VAL A 57 -16.10 29.26 31.55
CA VAL A 57 -16.37 29.52 32.98
C VAL A 57 -17.45 28.56 33.51
N ASN A 58 -18.52 28.34 32.75
CA ASN A 58 -19.58 27.41 33.17
C ASN A 58 -19.12 25.93 33.21
N ALA A 59 -18.17 25.52 32.37
CA ALA A 59 -17.62 24.17 32.38
C ALA A 59 -16.56 23.97 33.48
N LEU A 60 -15.64 24.94 33.65
CA LEU A 60 -14.45 24.82 34.49
C LEU A 60 -14.64 25.29 35.94
N VAL A 61 -15.63 26.16 36.20
CA VAL A 61 -15.94 26.71 37.54
C VAL A 61 -17.26 26.16 38.08
N ASN A 62 -18.30 26.15 37.24
CA ASN A 62 -19.65 25.71 37.64
C ASN A 62 -19.94 24.22 37.33
N GLY A 63 -19.00 23.55 36.64
CA GLY A 63 -19.11 22.14 36.25
C GLY A 63 -18.73 21.16 37.38
N LYS A 64 -18.92 19.86 37.11
CA LYS A 64 -18.71 18.77 38.09
C LYS A 64 -17.62 17.76 37.70
N HIS A 65 -16.99 17.93 36.53
CA HIS A 65 -16.21 16.86 35.89
C HIS A 65 -14.84 17.30 35.35
N VAL A 66 -14.65 18.60 35.04
CA VAL A 66 -13.40 19.16 34.52
C VAL A 66 -13.12 20.51 35.20
N SER A 67 -11.84 20.86 35.35
CA SER A 67 -11.39 22.17 35.81
C SER A 67 -9.92 22.39 35.46
N SER A 68 -9.48 23.64 35.38
CA SER A 68 -8.07 24.01 35.15
C SER A 68 -7.50 24.81 36.32
N HIS A 69 -6.20 25.09 36.30
CA HIS A 69 -5.60 26.03 37.25
C HIS A 69 -5.79 27.47 36.79
N TYR A 70 -5.66 27.72 35.49
CA TYR A 70 -5.80 29.04 34.87
C TYR A 70 -6.73 29.01 33.65
N LEU A 71 -7.41 30.14 33.39
CA LEU A 71 -8.21 30.41 32.20
C LEU A 71 -7.82 31.76 31.59
N LEU A 72 -7.50 31.77 30.29
CA LEU A 72 -7.14 32.96 29.52
C LEU A 72 -8.23 33.30 28.47
N PRO A 73 -8.94 34.44 28.57
CA PRO A 73 -9.92 34.89 27.58
C PRO A 73 -9.28 35.32 26.24
N GLU A 74 -10.13 35.53 25.22
CA GLU A 74 -9.78 36.12 23.92
C GLU A 74 -10.51 37.48 23.76
N ARG A 75 -9.91 38.48 23.10
CA ARG A 75 -10.50 39.84 23.05
C ARG A 75 -11.75 39.95 22.19
N PHE A 76 -11.87 39.09 21.18
CA PHE A 76 -12.95 39.14 20.20
C PHE A 76 -14.09 38.17 20.54
N ASP A 77 -14.03 37.52 21.70
CA ASP A 77 -15.12 36.70 22.25
C ASP A 77 -16.25 37.60 22.77
N PRO A 78 -17.45 37.59 22.15
CA PRO A 78 -18.57 38.44 22.58
C PRO A 78 -19.13 38.11 23.97
N SER A 79 -18.69 37.00 24.58
CA SER A 79 -19.07 36.56 25.93
C SER A 79 -18.06 36.97 27.01
N TYR A 80 -16.89 37.52 26.64
CA TYR A 80 -15.92 38.02 27.60
C TYR A 80 -16.24 39.46 28.07
N PRO A 81 -16.57 39.68 29.36
CA PRO A 81 -17.03 41.00 29.83
C PRO A 81 -15.93 42.07 29.93
N GLY A 82 -14.65 41.69 29.80
CA GLY A 82 -13.53 42.65 29.82
C GLY A 82 -13.17 43.24 28.45
N GLY A 83 -13.75 42.74 27.34
CA GLY A 83 -13.45 43.19 25.98
C GLY A 83 -11.95 43.14 25.65
N ASP A 84 -11.39 44.26 25.17
CA ASP A 84 -9.96 44.38 24.84
C ASP A 84 -9.02 44.16 26.06
N ASP A 85 -9.50 44.26 27.31
CA ASP A 85 -8.66 44.05 28.50
C ASP A 85 -8.72 42.62 29.03
N LEU A 86 -7.83 41.79 28.46
CA LEU A 86 -7.63 40.42 28.91
C LEU A 86 -6.98 40.37 30.28
N GLN A 87 -7.59 39.59 31.17
CA GLN A 87 -7.08 39.27 32.50
C GLN A 87 -6.87 37.77 32.62
N VAL A 88 -5.87 37.35 33.41
CA VAL A 88 -5.62 35.93 33.71
C VAL A 88 -6.47 35.53 34.92
N TYR A 89 -7.34 34.55 34.77
CA TYR A 89 -8.18 34.05 35.85
C TYR A 89 -7.56 32.78 36.44
N GLN A 90 -7.25 32.79 37.74
CA GLN A 90 -6.91 31.57 38.47
C GLN A 90 -8.19 30.91 39.00
N LEU A 91 -8.39 29.64 38.68
CA LEU A 91 -9.60 28.88 39.06
C LEU A 91 -9.33 27.89 40.21
N VAL A 92 -8.10 27.38 40.32
CA VAL A 92 -7.65 26.42 41.34
C VAL A 92 -6.25 26.82 41.83
N ASP A 93 -5.95 26.64 43.12
CA ASP A 93 -4.61 26.86 43.67
C ASP A 93 -3.61 25.81 43.14
N GLU A 94 -2.36 26.19 42.89
CA GLU A 94 -1.33 25.28 42.33
C GLU A 94 -0.88 24.16 43.29
N HIS A 95 -1.21 24.27 44.58
CA HIS A 95 -0.99 23.18 45.56
C HIS A 95 -2.09 22.12 45.49
N ASP A 96 -3.28 22.51 45.01
CA ASP A 96 -4.45 21.65 44.81
C ASP A 96 -4.46 21.02 43.41
N ARG A 97 -5.44 20.14 43.17
CA ARG A 97 -5.58 19.41 41.89
C ARG A 97 -6.76 19.94 41.08
N ALA A 98 -6.46 20.55 39.94
CA ALA A 98 -7.45 20.71 38.86
C ALA A 98 -7.60 19.43 38.02
N TRP A 99 -8.78 19.23 37.43
CA TRP A 99 -9.12 18.04 36.64
C TRP A 99 -9.11 18.34 35.13
N HIS A 100 -7.93 18.65 34.58
CA HIS A 100 -7.78 19.08 33.19
C HIS A 100 -7.30 17.95 32.26
N ALA A 101 -6.24 17.23 32.63
CA ALA A 101 -5.64 16.21 31.78
C ALA A 101 -6.49 14.93 31.65
N GLY A 102 -7.15 14.51 32.73
CA GLY A 102 -7.85 13.21 32.79
C GLY A 102 -6.87 12.03 32.64
N ARG A 103 -7.30 10.90 32.05
CA ARG A 103 -6.39 9.81 31.68
C ARG A 103 -5.35 10.33 30.69
N SER A 104 -4.09 10.27 31.09
CA SER A 104 -2.97 10.93 30.43
C SER A 104 -1.67 10.22 30.75
N TYR A 105 -0.67 10.30 29.86
CA TYR A 105 0.69 9.78 30.04
C TYR A 105 1.71 10.77 29.47
N TRP A 106 2.80 11.01 30.19
CA TRP A 106 4.01 11.64 29.63
C TRP A 106 5.27 11.16 30.35
N GLN A 107 6.32 10.84 29.59
CA GLN A 107 7.66 10.50 30.08
C GLN A 107 7.70 9.45 31.22
N GLY A 108 6.81 8.47 31.17
CA GLY A 108 6.73 7.39 32.17
C GLY A 108 5.90 7.73 33.41
N ARG A 109 5.13 8.82 33.40
CA ARG A 109 4.12 9.14 34.42
C ARG A 109 2.73 9.10 33.82
N GLU A 110 1.77 8.66 34.63
CA GLU A 110 0.34 8.63 34.29
C GLU A 110 -0.46 9.58 35.20
N ASN A 111 -1.69 9.92 34.80
CA ASN A 111 -2.65 10.72 35.57
C ASN A 111 -2.11 12.11 35.95
N LEU A 112 -1.67 12.87 34.94
CA LEU A 112 -0.86 14.08 35.12
C LEU A 112 -1.51 15.16 36.00
N ASN A 113 -2.85 15.19 36.12
CA ASN A 113 -3.61 16.06 37.05
C ASN A 113 -2.95 16.21 38.44
N ASP A 114 -2.37 15.11 38.98
CA ASP A 114 -1.79 15.08 40.33
C ASP A 114 -0.47 15.85 40.46
N GLN A 115 0.16 16.20 39.33
CA GLN A 115 1.54 16.68 39.19
C GLN A 115 1.72 17.75 38.08
N SER A 116 0.64 18.36 37.57
CA SER A 116 0.70 19.34 36.48
C SER A 116 -0.14 20.58 36.74
N ILE A 117 0.35 21.73 36.28
CA ILE A 117 -0.47 22.94 36.16
C ILE A 117 -1.11 22.94 34.76
N GLY A 118 -2.38 23.33 34.68
CA GLY A 118 -3.18 23.33 33.45
C GLY A 118 -3.65 24.74 33.12
N ILE A 119 -3.29 25.23 31.95
CA ILE A 119 -3.75 26.53 31.42
C ILE A 119 -4.76 26.27 30.31
N GLU A 120 -6.00 26.66 30.56
CA GLU A 120 -7.07 26.72 29.55
C GLU A 120 -7.02 28.05 28.82
N ILE A 121 -7.12 27.99 27.50
CA ILE A 121 -7.02 29.16 26.62
C ILE A 121 -8.28 29.20 25.77
N VAL A 122 -9.03 30.29 25.85
CA VAL A 122 -10.25 30.48 25.07
C VAL A 122 -9.86 30.56 23.60
N ASN A 123 -10.14 29.49 22.87
CA ASN A 123 -9.98 29.41 21.43
C ASN A 123 -10.95 28.36 20.87
N VAL A 124 -11.61 28.66 19.74
CA VAL A 124 -12.81 27.95 19.26
C VAL A 124 -12.60 27.42 17.84
N PRO A 125 -12.11 26.18 17.66
CA PRO A 125 -11.94 25.57 16.35
C PRO A 125 -13.29 25.21 15.72
N ARG A 126 -13.46 25.52 14.44
CA ARG A 126 -14.65 25.17 13.67
C ARG A 126 -14.46 23.78 13.07
N CYS A 127 -15.00 22.77 13.74
CA CYS A 127 -14.96 21.39 13.28
C CYS A 127 -16.29 20.97 12.63
N GLU A 128 -16.27 20.72 11.33
CA GLU A 128 -17.40 20.12 10.62
C GLU A 128 -17.39 18.59 10.81
N ARG A 129 -18.59 18.02 10.93
CA ARG A 129 -18.86 16.58 10.86
C ARG A 129 -19.86 16.35 9.72
N PRO A 130 -19.69 15.34 8.85
CA PRO A 130 -20.67 15.01 7.82
C PRO A 130 -22.05 14.76 8.44
N MET A 131 -23.11 15.33 7.84
CA MET A 131 -24.48 15.17 8.33
C MET A 131 -24.88 13.69 8.30
N GLY A 132 -25.20 13.12 9.47
CA GLY A 132 -25.68 11.74 9.61
C GLY A 132 -25.28 11.07 10.94
N HIS A 133 -24.11 11.40 11.49
CA HIS A 133 -23.59 10.76 12.70
C HIS A 133 -24.13 11.38 14.01
N HIS A 134 -25.43 11.19 14.27
CA HIS A 134 -26.10 11.59 15.52
C HIS A 134 -26.32 10.45 16.54
N PHE A 135 -25.85 9.23 16.24
CA PHE A 135 -26.02 8.06 17.11
C PHE A 135 -24.68 7.39 17.46
N MET A 136 -23.93 7.98 18.38
CA MET A 136 -22.79 7.37 19.09
C MET A 136 -22.65 8.01 20.48
N ASP A 137 -22.06 7.27 21.41
CA ASP A 137 -21.93 7.60 22.83
C ASP A 137 -21.05 8.85 23.08
N PRO A 138 -21.48 9.84 23.89
CA PRO A 138 -20.68 11.01 24.25
C PRO A 138 -19.28 10.69 24.81
N ASP A 139 -19.13 9.60 25.57
CA ASP A 139 -17.85 9.23 26.22
C ASP A 139 -16.88 8.51 25.27
N HIS A 140 -17.29 8.21 24.03
CA HIS A 140 -16.49 7.42 23.06
C HIS A 140 -16.33 8.04 21.67
N SER A 141 -16.64 9.33 21.46
CA SER A 141 -16.14 10.03 20.27
C SER A 141 -14.70 10.51 20.48
N SER A 142 -13.71 9.84 19.86
CA SER A 142 -12.34 10.36 19.77
C SER A 142 -12.33 11.65 18.95
N GLU A 143 -11.50 12.63 19.33
CA GLU A 143 -11.39 13.88 18.57
C GLU A 143 -10.74 13.69 17.18
N HIS A 144 -10.14 12.52 16.95
CA HIS A 144 -9.44 12.04 15.74
C HIS A 144 -10.29 11.11 14.86
N GLY A 145 -11.61 10.99 15.12
CA GLY A 145 -12.50 10.17 14.30
C GLY A 145 -12.54 10.58 12.83
N ASP A 146 -12.50 9.59 11.93
CA ASP A 146 -12.51 9.74 10.48
C ASP A 146 -13.57 10.75 9.99
N GLY A 147 -13.16 11.67 9.11
CA GLY A 147 -14.05 12.64 8.47
C GLY A 147 -14.34 13.94 9.23
N ARG A 148 -13.70 14.22 10.38
CA ARG A 148 -13.84 15.50 11.10
C ARG A 148 -12.89 16.58 10.55
N LEU A 149 -13.38 17.49 9.72
CA LEU A 149 -12.59 18.62 9.22
C LEU A 149 -12.58 19.77 10.23
N CYS A 150 -11.47 19.95 10.96
CA CYS A 150 -11.28 21.04 11.92
C CYS A 150 -10.47 22.21 11.34
N ILE A 151 -11.11 23.38 11.23
CA ILE A 151 -10.45 24.66 10.97
C ILE A 151 -10.09 25.29 12.33
N PHE A 152 -8.81 25.26 12.67
CA PHE A 152 -8.27 25.93 13.87
C PHE A 152 -7.97 27.40 13.54
N PRO A 153 -8.53 28.38 14.27
CA PRO A 153 -8.16 29.78 14.14
C PRO A 153 -6.81 30.08 14.84
N ASP A 154 -6.25 31.25 14.53
CA ASP A 154 -5.08 31.79 15.24
C ASP A 154 -5.43 32.30 16.64
N TYR A 155 -4.51 32.15 17.58
CA TYR A 155 -4.62 32.69 18.93
C TYR A 155 -4.38 34.21 18.94
N ASP A 156 -5.11 34.94 19.79
CA ASP A 156 -4.95 36.40 19.94
C ASP A 156 -3.51 36.74 20.42
N PRO A 157 -2.75 37.59 19.72
CA PRO A 157 -1.41 38.01 20.15
C PRO A 157 -1.34 38.56 21.59
N LYS A 158 -2.39 39.24 22.09
CA LYS A 158 -2.44 39.75 23.48
C LYS A 158 -2.67 38.62 24.49
N GLN A 159 -3.46 37.61 24.12
CA GLN A 159 -3.66 36.38 24.91
C GLN A 159 -2.36 35.59 25.01
N ILE A 160 -1.60 35.47 23.91
CA ILE A 160 -0.27 34.83 23.89
C ILE A 160 0.77 35.63 24.69
N GLU A 161 0.72 36.96 24.69
CA GLU A 161 1.59 37.79 25.55
C GLU A 161 1.35 37.51 27.05
N LEU A 162 0.09 37.38 27.46
CA LEU A 162 -0.28 37.00 28.84
C LEU A 162 0.13 35.56 29.15
N LEU A 163 -0.06 34.63 28.21
CA LEU A 163 0.38 33.24 28.35
C LEU A 163 1.89 33.12 28.59
N VAL A 164 2.70 33.89 27.86
CA VAL A 164 4.15 33.95 28.04
C VAL A 164 4.52 34.49 29.43
N LYS A 165 3.88 35.57 29.89
CA LYS A 165 4.10 36.12 31.24
C LYS A 165 3.74 35.13 32.34
N LEU A 166 2.56 34.52 32.24
CA LEU A 166 2.08 33.51 33.19
C LEU A 166 3.00 32.28 33.22
N SER A 167 3.34 31.73 32.04
CA SER A 167 4.21 30.55 31.92
C SER A 167 5.59 30.80 32.52
N LYS A 168 6.21 31.96 32.25
CA LYS A 168 7.48 32.35 32.89
C LYS A 168 7.39 32.39 34.41
N GLN A 169 6.30 32.94 34.95
CA GLN A 169 6.09 32.98 36.40
C GLN A 169 5.84 31.58 37.01
N ILE A 170 5.15 30.68 36.30
CA ILE A 170 4.93 29.28 36.71
C ILE A 170 6.25 28.51 36.74
N LEU A 171 7.04 28.60 35.67
CA LEU A 171 8.33 27.91 35.54
C LEU A 171 9.34 28.44 36.57
N ALA A 172 9.35 29.75 36.84
CA ALA A 172 10.24 30.36 37.84
C ALA A 172 9.97 29.86 39.28
N ARG A 173 8.72 29.52 39.63
CA ARG A 173 8.36 28.93 40.94
C ARG A 173 8.38 27.40 40.96
N ASN A 174 8.38 26.76 39.79
CA ASN A 174 8.46 25.30 39.62
C ASN A 174 9.69 24.89 38.79
N PRO A 175 10.94 25.08 39.29
CA PRO A 175 12.17 24.90 38.52
C PRO A 175 12.48 23.45 38.08
N ASN A 176 11.65 22.48 38.47
CA ASN A 176 11.72 21.10 37.98
C ASN A 176 10.98 20.88 36.64
N ILE A 177 10.16 21.84 36.19
CA ILE A 177 9.48 21.76 34.88
C ILE A 177 10.50 22.17 33.81
N GLY A 178 11.15 21.17 33.19
CA GLY A 178 12.07 21.40 32.08
C GLY A 178 11.36 21.70 30.75
N PRO A 179 12.12 22.03 29.68
CA PRO A 179 11.56 22.31 28.36
C PRO A 179 10.66 21.20 27.81
N THR A 180 11.02 19.93 28.04
CA THR A 180 10.24 18.77 27.56
C THR A 180 9.05 18.41 28.46
N GLN A 181 8.76 19.22 29.48
CA GLN A 181 7.68 19.05 30.44
C GLN A 181 6.61 20.16 30.29
N VAL A 182 6.77 21.06 29.31
CA VAL A 182 5.71 21.91 28.80
C VAL A 182 5.13 21.25 27.54
N VAL A 183 3.84 20.95 27.55
CA VAL A 183 3.18 20.05 26.58
C VAL A 183 1.75 20.48 26.28
N GLY A 184 1.19 20.06 25.14
CA GLY A 184 -0.25 20.17 24.87
C GLY A 184 -1.07 19.05 25.53
N HIS A 185 -2.39 19.17 25.57
CA HIS A 185 -3.25 18.04 25.97
C HIS A 185 -3.13 16.87 25.00
N SER A 186 -3.09 17.16 23.71
CA SER A 186 -2.83 16.19 22.62
C SER A 186 -1.55 15.40 22.81
N ASP A 187 -0.45 15.99 23.29
CA ASP A 187 0.79 15.24 23.55
C ASP A 187 0.60 14.11 24.59
N ILE A 188 -0.23 14.36 25.60
CA ILE A 188 -0.36 13.50 26.78
C ILE A 188 -1.56 12.53 26.71
N THR A 189 -2.43 12.67 25.70
CA THR A 189 -3.52 11.72 25.41
C THR A 189 -3.84 11.68 23.90
N PRO A 190 -2.85 11.35 23.04
CA PRO A 190 -2.90 11.60 21.59
C PRO A 190 -4.04 10.90 20.85
N ASN A 191 -4.59 9.80 21.37
CA ASN A 191 -5.74 9.11 20.79
C ASN A 191 -7.11 9.73 21.11
N ARG A 192 -7.14 10.77 21.95
CA ARG A 192 -8.38 11.37 22.49
C ARG A 192 -8.48 12.86 22.23
N LYS A 193 -7.35 13.59 22.27
CA LYS A 193 -7.32 15.05 22.24
C LYS A 193 -6.50 15.62 21.09
N ASN A 194 -6.97 16.74 20.52
CA ASN A 194 -6.25 17.51 19.51
C ASN A 194 -5.86 18.94 19.93
N ASP A 195 -6.22 19.38 21.14
CA ASP A 195 -5.84 20.68 21.68
C ASP A 195 -4.38 20.71 22.22
N PRO A 196 -3.67 21.86 22.18
CA PRO A 196 -4.09 23.19 21.73
C PRO A 196 -4.06 23.38 20.18
N GLY A 197 -3.85 22.30 19.41
CA GLY A 197 -3.98 22.30 17.95
C GLY A 197 -2.82 22.96 17.18
N PRO A 198 -2.79 22.81 15.84
CA PRO A 198 -1.66 23.20 14.99
C PRO A 198 -1.46 24.71 14.81
N ARG A 199 -2.36 25.55 15.32
CA ARG A 199 -2.16 27.02 15.34
C ARG A 199 -1.59 27.54 16.65
N PHE A 200 -1.36 26.67 17.64
CA PHE A 200 -0.73 27.09 18.89
C PHE A 200 0.75 27.45 18.66
N PRO A 201 1.23 28.62 19.12
CA PRO A 201 2.52 29.17 18.68
C PRO A 201 3.70 28.62 19.50
N TRP A 202 3.89 27.30 19.52
CA TRP A 202 4.96 26.60 20.24
C TRP A 202 6.36 27.22 20.03
N TYR A 203 6.72 27.53 18.78
CA TYR A 203 8.01 28.17 18.47
C TYR A 203 8.14 29.60 19.02
N GLN A 204 7.04 30.34 19.21
CA GLN A 204 7.07 31.64 19.89
C GLN A 204 7.34 31.48 21.39
N LEU A 205 6.68 30.53 22.03
CA LEU A 205 6.92 30.20 23.45
C LEU A 205 8.37 29.73 23.66
N TYR A 206 8.91 28.88 22.77
CA TYR A 206 10.30 28.43 22.84
C TYR A 206 11.32 29.58 22.77
N LYS A 207 11.13 30.56 21.87
CA LYS A 207 11.99 31.76 21.81
C LYS A 207 11.95 32.58 23.09
N GLU A 208 10.84 32.51 23.82
CA GLU A 208 10.65 33.13 25.13
C GLU A 208 11.18 32.26 26.29
N GLY A 209 11.78 31.09 26.01
CA GLY A 209 12.31 30.16 27.00
C GLY A 209 11.28 29.19 27.60
N ILE A 210 10.12 29.04 26.98
CA ILE A 210 9.01 28.19 27.44
C ILE A 210 8.89 26.98 26.50
N GLY A 211 9.07 25.78 27.04
CA GLY A 211 8.92 24.53 26.28
C GLY A 211 10.09 24.19 25.36
N ALA A 212 9.95 23.10 24.61
CA ALA A 212 10.99 22.53 23.77
C ALA A 212 10.86 22.96 22.30
N TRP A 213 11.99 23.13 21.63
CA TRP A 213 12.08 23.16 20.17
C TRP A 213 13.43 22.63 19.69
N TYR A 214 13.48 22.14 18.44
CA TYR A 214 14.68 21.60 17.80
C TYR A 214 15.57 22.71 17.24
N ASP A 215 16.77 22.34 16.78
CA ASP A 215 17.67 23.24 16.05
C ASP A 215 17.69 22.87 14.56
N ASN A 216 17.55 23.85 13.67
CA ASN A 216 17.34 23.63 12.24
C ASN A 216 18.49 22.85 11.58
N ASP A 217 19.74 23.14 11.95
CA ASP A 217 20.91 22.45 11.38
C ASP A 217 20.96 20.97 11.79
N THR A 218 20.52 20.66 13.02
CA THR A 218 20.38 19.29 13.52
C THR A 218 19.25 18.55 12.80
N VAL A 219 18.14 19.23 12.47
CA VAL A 219 17.10 18.66 11.61
C VAL A 219 17.62 18.43 10.19
N ASN A 220 18.36 19.37 9.60
CA ASN A 220 18.93 19.21 8.26
C ASN A 220 19.90 18.01 8.21
N LYS A 221 20.75 17.84 9.22
CA LYS A 221 21.62 16.66 9.44
C LYS A 221 20.81 15.35 9.43
N TYR A 222 19.77 15.24 10.25
CA TYR A 222 18.97 14.01 10.32
C TYR A 222 18.07 13.80 9.09
N TRP A 223 17.61 14.88 8.44
CA TRP A 223 16.78 14.80 7.24
C TRP A 223 17.61 14.31 6.05
N GLN A 224 18.85 14.81 5.89
CA GLN A 224 19.81 14.23 4.93
C GLN A 224 20.09 12.74 5.21
N GLN A 225 20.19 12.34 6.49
CA GLN A 225 20.40 10.93 6.83
C GLN A 225 19.19 10.04 6.51
N PHE A 226 17.99 10.45 6.91
CA PHE A 226 16.78 9.62 6.79
C PHE A 226 16.11 9.67 5.42
N SER A 227 16.32 10.73 4.62
CA SER A 227 15.87 10.75 3.21
C SER A 227 16.59 9.71 2.33
N HIS A 228 17.86 9.39 2.64
CA HIS A 228 18.60 8.32 1.97
C HIS A 228 18.27 6.93 2.56
N THR A 229 17.92 6.86 3.84
CA THR A 229 17.74 5.60 4.56
C THR A 229 16.79 5.79 5.76
N PRO A 230 15.47 5.62 5.58
CA PRO A 230 14.49 5.92 6.62
C PRO A 230 14.60 4.96 7.82
N PRO A 231 14.30 5.42 9.05
CA PRO A 231 14.19 4.55 10.22
C PRO A 231 12.96 3.64 10.10
N SER A 232 12.99 2.46 10.71
CA SER A 232 11.82 1.58 10.78
C SER A 232 10.69 2.20 11.62
N ILE A 233 9.44 1.78 11.39
CA ILE A 233 8.30 2.20 12.22
C ILE A 233 8.51 1.79 13.69
N SER A 234 9.10 0.61 13.93
CA SER A 234 9.50 0.14 15.27
C SER A 234 10.49 1.10 15.94
N LEU A 235 11.50 1.58 15.20
CA LEU A 235 12.45 2.59 15.69
C LEU A 235 11.80 3.97 15.88
N MET A 236 10.84 4.36 15.04
CA MET A 236 10.06 5.59 15.21
C MET A 236 9.21 5.57 16.47
N GLN A 237 8.51 4.46 16.74
CA GLN A 237 7.78 4.25 18.00
C GLN A 237 8.72 4.29 19.22
N ALA A 238 9.88 3.62 19.12
CA ALA A 238 10.92 3.67 20.15
C ALA A 238 11.44 5.10 20.40
N ALA A 239 11.57 5.91 19.35
CA ALA A 239 12.00 7.31 19.41
C ALA A 239 10.92 8.22 20.03
N LEU A 240 9.66 8.08 19.63
CA LEU A 240 8.51 8.80 20.23
C LEU A 240 8.40 8.49 21.72
N ARG A 241 8.48 7.21 22.09
CA ARG A 241 8.46 6.74 23.48
C ARG A 241 9.69 7.21 24.27
N ALA A 242 10.85 7.31 23.63
CA ALA A 242 12.05 7.89 24.24
C ALA A 242 11.91 9.39 24.48
N TYR A 243 11.21 10.13 23.61
CA TYR A 243 10.97 11.57 23.80
C TYR A 243 9.97 11.84 24.93
N GLY A 244 8.81 11.17 24.91
CA GLY A 244 7.83 11.28 26.00
C GLY A 244 6.49 10.55 25.81
N TYR A 245 6.13 10.15 24.60
CA TYR A 245 4.80 9.62 24.28
C TYR A 245 4.53 8.21 24.87
N GLY A 246 3.25 7.90 25.07
CA GLY A 246 2.77 6.62 25.61
C GLY A 246 2.69 5.45 24.61
N VAL A 247 3.28 5.59 23.42
CA VAL A 247 3.18 4.62 22.33
C VAL A 247 3.89 3.30 22.65
N LEU A 248 3.26 2.18 22.30
CA LEU A 248 3.85 0.85 22.35
C LEU A 248 4.61 0.55 21.06
N GLU A 249 5.73 -0.15 21.19
CA GLU A 249 6.55 -0.56 20.04
C GLU A 249 5.97 -1.86 19.43
N THR A 250 5.21 -1.72 18.35
CA THR A 250 4.56 -2.83 17.61
C THR A 250 5.26 -3.14 16.29
N GLY A 251 5.97 -2.16 15.71
CA GLY A 251 6.60 -2.24 14.38
C GLY A 251 5.66 -1.98 13.20
N GLU A 252 4.35 -1.84 13.44
CA GLU A 252 3.33 -1.58 12.42
C GLU A 252 2.83 -0.13 12.48
N MET A 253 2.32 0.39 11.36
CA MET A 253 1.68 1.71 11.29
C MET A 253 0.23 1.63 11.83
N ASP A 254 0.13 1.35 13.13
CA ASP A 254 -1.14 1.20 13.85
C ASP A 254 -1.75 2.56 14.27
N SER A 255 -2.99 2.52 14.80
CA SER A 255 -3.72 3.75 15.13
C SER A 255 -3.05 4.57 16.24
N GLN A 256 -2.50 3.93 17.28
CA GLN A 256 -1.74 4.65 18.33
C GLN A 256 -0.53 5.38 17.74
N THR A 257 0.08 4.86 16.67
CA THR A 257 1.25 5.45 16.01
C THR A 257 0.83 6.65 15.17
N LEU A 258 -0.25 6.53 14.39
CA LEU A 258 -0.84 7.62 13.62
C LEU A 258 -1.32 8.77 14.53
N ASP A 259 -2.05 8.45 15.61
CA ASP A 259 -2.52 9.40 16.63
C ASP A 259 -1.33 10.15 17.25
N THR A 260 -0.30 9.40 17.66
CA THR A 260 0.92 9.95 18.30
C THR A 260 1.73 10.82 17.34
N LEU A 261 1.89 10.40 16.09
CA LEU A 261 2.57 11.20 15.06
C LEU A 261 1.79 12.47 14.73
N SER A 262 0.45 12.40 14.72
CA SER A 262 -0.41 13.58 14.50
C SER A 262 -0.27 14.60 15.65
N ALA A 263 -0.27 14.15 16.90
CA ALA A 263 0.00 15.02 18.06
C ALA A 263 1.40 15.64 18.01
N PHE A 264 2.43 14.82 17.73
CA PHE A 264 3.80 15.27 17.56
C PHE A 264 3.95 16.31 16.43
N GLN A 265 3.25 16.12 15.31
CA GLN A 265 3.23 17.08 14.22
C GLN A 265 2.47 18.37 14.59
N MET A 266 1.34 18.31 15.32
CA MET A 266 0.68 19.53 15.82
C MET A 266 1.58 20.37 16.72
N HIS A 267 2.48 19.73 17.49
CA HIS A 267 3.46 20.44 18.31
C HIS A 267 4.64 20.97 17.47
N PHE A 268 5.36 20.10 16.74
CA PHE A 268 6.68 20.43 16.15
C PHE A 268 6.71 20.61 14.62
N LEU A 269 5.66 20.20 13.90
CA LEU A 269 5.51 20.36 12.45
C LEU A 269 4.11 20.90 12.07
N PRO A 270 3.64 22.03 12.64
CA PRO A 270 2.24 22.47 12.54
C PRO A 270 1.73 22.77 11.12
N TRP A 271 2.62 22.93 10.13
CA TRP A 271 2.30 23.07 8.71
C TRP A 271 2.18 21.73 7.95
N HIS A 272 2.39 20.60 8.63
CA HIS A 272 2.43 19.25 8.05
C HIS A 272 1.90 18.22 9.06
N VAL A 273 0.62 18.35 9.41
CA VAL A 273 -0.10 17.42 10.29
C VAL A 273 -0.91 16.45 9.42
N ASN A 274 -0.39 15.24 9.25
CA ASN A 274 -1.00 14.16 8.47
C ASN A 274 -0.83 12.76 9.09
N GLY A 275 -0.17 12.65 10.24
CA GLY A 275 0.07 11.39 10.95
C GLY A 275 1.15 10.49 10.34
N GLU A 276 1.79 10.88 9.23
CA GLU A 276 2.76 10.04 8.54
C GLU A 276 4.14 9.98 9.22
N ALA A 277 4.75 8.80 9.22
CA ALA A 277 6.12 8.56 9.68
C ALA A 277 7.18 9.01 8.66
N SER A 278 7.04 10.22 8.09
CA SER A 278 7.92 10.73 7.04
C SER A 278 9.36 10.97 7.51
N ASP A 279 10.30 10.98 6.55
CA ASP A 279 11.72 11.28 6.77
C ASP A 279 11.95 12.60 7.53
N LYS A 280 11.13 13.62 7.24
CA LYS A 280 11.14 14.92 7.91
C LYS A 280 10.56 14.86 9.33
N THR A 281 9.52 14.05 9.55
CA THR A 281 8.96 13.80 10.89
C THR A 281 9.98 13.07 11.77
N ALA A 282 10.67 12.07 11.20
CA ALA A 282 11.79 11.40 11.83
C ALA A 282 12.95 12.37 12.15
N ALA A 283 13.32 13.25 11.20
CA ALA A 283 14.41 14.20 11.40
C ALA A 283 14.16 15.18 12.55
N VAL A 284 12.94 15.70 12.67
CA VAL A 284 12.54 16.56 13.79
C VAL A 284 12.55 15.80 15.12
N LEU A 285 12.03 14.58 15.16
CA LEU A 285 12.02 13.73 16.35
C LEU A 285 13.43 13.41 16.84
N PHE A 286 14.35 13.04 15.94
CA PHE A 286 15.72 12.73 16.29
C PHE A 286 16.55 13.98 16.65
N ALA A 287 16.28 15.15 16.06
CA ALA A 287 16.89 16.41 16.49
C ALA A 287 16.45 16.85 17.89
N LEU A 288 15.18 16.62 18.27
CA LEU A 288 14.70 16.82 19.65
C LEU A 288 15.37 15.84 20.63
N LEU A 289 15.56 14.58 20.21
CA LEU A 289 16.28 13.57 21.01
C LEU A 289 17.78 13.88 21.16
N ASP A 290 18.44 14.44 20.14
CA ASP A 290 19.83 14.93 20.21
C ASP A 290 19.97 16.02 21.28
N LYS A 291 19.09 17.03 21.19
CA LYS A 291 19.12 18.23 22.04
C LYS A 291 18.75 17.96 23.50
N TYR A 292 17.70 17.18 23.76
CA TYR A 292 17.15 17.01 25.12
C TYR A 292 17.45 15.63 25.74
N PHE A 293 17.78 14.61 24.94
CA PHE A 293 17.98 13.24 25.44
C PHE A 293 19.16 12.49 24.77
N PRO A 294 20.38 13.05 24.69
CA PRO A 294 21.48 12.47 23.91
C PRO A 294 21.84 11.03 24.33
N ARG A 295 21.70 10.67 25.60
CA ARG A 295 21.89 9.27 26.09
C ARG A 295 20.79 8.28 25.67
N LYS A 296 19.59 8.77 25.31
CA LYS A 296 18.54 7.95 24.67
C LYS A 296 18.80 7.87 23.18
N LEU A 297 19.14 9.00 22.54
CA LEU A 297 19.54 9.07 21.13
C LEU A 297 20.68 8.10 20.82
N GLU A 298 21.74 8.07 21.63
CA GLU A 298 22.90 7.17 21.43
C GLU A 298 22.46 5.71 21.25
N ARG A 299 21.49 5.25 22.04
CA ARG A 299 20.91 3.89 21.95
C ARG A 299 20.05 3.72 20.71
N LEU A 300 19.25 4.72 20.35
CA LEU A 300 18.40 4.72 19.16
C LEU A 300 19.24 4.78 17.86
N MET A 301 20.33 5.54 17.83
CA MET A 301 21.27 5.57 16.70
C MET A 301 22.11 4.30 16.62
N SER A 302 22.50 3.71 17.76
CA SER A 302 23.11 2.37 17.81
C SER A 302 22.16 1.27 17.33
N ARG A 303 20.85 1.43 17.54
CA ARG A 303 19.81 0.56 17.00
C ARG A 303 19.59 0.80 15.51
N TYR A 304 19.42 2.05 15.09
CA TYR A 304 19.35 2.44 13.67
C TYR A 304 20.52 1.86 12.87
N ALA A 305 21.76 2.02 13.35
CA ALA A 305 22.94 1.45 12.71
C ALA A 305 22.89 -0.09 12.59
N LYS A 306 22.23 -0.79 13.52
CA LYS A 306 22.00 -2.26 13.45
C LYS A 306 20.80 -2.64 12.59
N GLU A 307 19.83 -1.75 12.40
CA GLU A 307 18.77 -1.92 11.41
C GLU A 307 19.30 -1.70 9.98
N GLN A 308 20.33 -0.85 9.81
CA GLN A 308 21.01 -0.64 8.52
C GLN A 308 22.15 -1.64 8.24
N VAL A 309 22.85 -2.15 9.26
CA VAL A 309 23.71 -3.34 9.14
C VAL A 309 22.81 -4.57 9.09
N ALA A 310 22.27 -4.82 7.90
CA ALA A 310 21.30 -5.86 7.65
C ALA A 310 21.74 -7.21 8.23
N LEU A 311 20.80 -7.89 8.90
CA LEU A 311 20.82 -9.35 8.96
C LEU A 311 20.98 -9.88 7.52
N PRO A 312 21.61 -11.05 7.32
CA PRO A 312 21.60 -11.73 6.03
C PRO A 312 20.18 -12.26 5.73
N VAL A 313 19.28 -11.34 5.40
CA VAL A 313 18.31 -11.55 4.34
C VAL A 313 19.13 -12.08 3.17
N GLU A 314 18.79 -13.28 2.69
CA GLU A 314 19.21 -13.65 1.35
C GLU A 314 18.60 -12.62 0.41
N VAL A 315 19.42 -11.65 -0.01
CA VAL A 315 19.15 -10.91 -1.23
C VAL A 315 19.23 -11.96 -2.32
N THR A 316 18.07 -12.58 -2.59
CA THR A 316 17.82 -13.30 -3.83
C THR A 316 17.99 -12.23 -4.91
N LEU A 317 19.23 -12.11 -5.40
CA LEU A 317 19.56 -11.33 -6.58
C LEU A 317 18.59 -11.79 -7.64
N ILE A 318 17.62 -10.95 -7.99
CA ILE A 318 16.61 -11.29 -8.99
C ILE A 318 17.39 -11.59 -10.25
N ALA A 319 17.42 -12.88 -10.62
CA ALA A 319 18.41 -13.39 -11.55
C ALA A 319 18.33 -12.61 -12.86
N ARG A 320 19.47 -12.14 -13.37
CA ARG A 320 19.57 -11.26 -14.56
C ARG A 320 19.28 -11.99 -15.88
N GLY A 321 18.40 -12.99 -15.83
CA GLY A 321 18.14 -13.96 -16.88
C GLY A 321 17.67 -15.28 -16.30
N GLN A 322 17.71 -16.31 -17.13
CA GLN A 322 17.38 -17.70 -16.80
C GLN A 322 18.60 -18.46 -16.23
N ILE A 323 19.80 -17.93 -16.45
CA ILE A 323 21.04 -18.29 -15.75
C ILE A 323 21.69 -16.97 -15.34
N ASP A 324 22.16 -16.86 -14.11
CA ASP A 324 22.94 -15.73 -13.59
C ASP A 324 23.84 -16.22 -12.43
N GLU A 325 24.89 -16.97 -12.79
CA GLU A 325 25.62 -17.84 -11.86
C GLU A 325 27.14 -17.70 -12.01
N VAL A 326 27.87 -18.07 -10.94
CA VAL A 326 29.34 -18.06 -10.91
C VAL A 326 29.89 -19.45 -11.24
N PHE A 327 30.91 -19.47 -12.10
CA PHE A 327 31.59 -20.68 -12.57
C PHE A 327 33.12 -20.55 -12.40
N PRO A 328 33.82 -21.56 -11.84
CA PRO A 328 33.28 -22.80 -11.28
C PRO A 328 32.33 -22.55 -10.10
N GLN A 329 31.37 -23.45 -9.89
CA GLN A 329 30.46 -23.34 -8.73
C GLN A 329 31.25 -23.32 -7.40
N PRO A 330 30.91 -22.43 -6.45
CA PRO A 330 31.64 -22.31 -5.18
C PRO A 330 31.67 -23.59 -4.33
N GLU A 331 30.60 -24.39 -4.38
CA GLU A 331 30.50 -25.69 -3.70
C GLU A 331 30.30 -26.81 -4.75
N PRO A 332 31.39 -27.27 -5.42
CA PRO A 332 31.29 -28.26 -6.47
C PRO A 332 31.06 -29.67 -5.90
N SER A 333 30.20 -30.46 -6.53
CA SER A 333 30.01 -31.86 -6.15
C SER A 333 31.26 -32.68 -6.47
N SER A 334 31.57 -33.68 -5.64
CA SER A 334 32.57 -34.72 -5.96
C SER A 334 32.24 -35.49 -7.25
N ARG A 335 30.98 -35.47 -7.69
CA ARG A 335 30.53 -36.02 -8.97
C ARG A 335 30.78 -35.03 -10.12
N VAL A 336 32.05 -34.82 -10.48
CA VAL A 336 32.52 -33.76 -11.41
C VAL A 336 31.70 -33.56 -12.70
N PHE A 337 31.02 -34.59 -13.22
CA PHE A 337 30.19 -34.47 -14.42
C PHE A 337 28.87 -33.69 -14.25
N ILE A 338 28.34 -33.51 -13.03
CA ILE A 338 27.14 -32.67 -12.80
C ILE A 338 27.48 -31.19 -12.55
N ASN A 339 28.76 -30.88 -12.29
CA ASN A 339 29.21 -29.52 -12.07
C ASN A 339 29.23 -28.72 -13.39
N ASP A 340 29.16 -27.40 -13.24
CA ASP A 340 29.31 -26.35 -14.25
C ASP A 340 28.50 -26.54 -15.53
N ARG A 341 27.26 -27.03 -15.36
CA ARG A 341 26.27 -27.29 -16.41
C ARG A 341 24.90 -26.74 -16.04
N ARG A 342 24.20 -26.16 -17.01
CA ARG A 342 22.84 -25.64 -16.87
C ARG A 342 22.02 -25.87 -18.15
N VAL A 343 20.70 -25.75 -18.03
CA VAL A 343 19.75 -25.80 -19.14
C VAL A 343 19.05 -24.44 -19.23
N PHE A 344 18.82 -23.94 -20.44
CA PHE A 344 18.15 -22.66 -20.69
C PHE A 344 17.24 -22.76 -21.92
N LYS A 345 16.14 -22.00 -21.96
CA LYS A 345 15.25 -21.92 -23.13
C LYS A 345 15.78 -20.90 -24.13
N ALA A 346 15.78 -21.25 -25.41
CA ALA A 346 16.03 -20.31 -26.49
C ALA A 346 15.16 -20.64 -27.71
N TYR A 347 15.23 -19.78 -28.71
CA TYR A 347 14.69 -20.02 -30.04
C TYR A 347 15.84 -20.13 -31.06
N ALA A 348 15.63 -20.91 -32.12
CA ALA A 348 16.63 -21.05 -33.18
C ALA A 348 16.97 -19.67 -33.79
N GLY A 349 18.26 -19.32 -33.83
CA GLY A 349 18.73 -18.01 -34.29
C GLY A 349 18.75 -16.89 -33.24
N GLN A 350 18.35 -17.14 -31.99
CA GLN A 350 18.29 -16.12 -30.92
C GLN A 350 19.32 -16.35 -29.79
N GLY A 351 19.36 -15.40 -28.84
CA GLY A 351 20.08 -15.54 -27.56
C GLY A 351 21.45 -14.86 -27.53
N GLU A 352 21.84 -14.48 -26.32
CA GLU A 352 23.14 -13.90 -25.95
C GLU A 352 23.67 -14.61 -24.70
N ILE A 353 25.00 -14.66 -24.57
CA ILE A 353 25.67 -14.94 -23.29
C ILE A 353 26.47 -13.70 -22.89
N ILE A 354 26.28 -13.31 -21.63
CA ILE A 354 26.99 -12.22 -20.97
C ILE A 354 27.98 -12.85 -20.00
N ILE A 355 29.21 -12.36 -19.97
CA ILE A 355 30.29 -12.90 -19.15
C ILE A 355 30.97 -11.74 -18.44
N ASP A 356 30.92 -11.74 -17.11
CA ASP A 356 31.68 -10.83 -16.25
C ASP A 356 32.87 -11.60 -15.64
N SER A 357 34.11 -11.12 -15.85
CA SER A 357 35.30 -11.78 -15.31
C SER A 357 35.56 -11.42 -13.84
N GLN A 358 35.84 -12.43 -13.02
CA GLN A 358 36.27 -12.31 -11.63
C GLN A 358 37.68 -12.89 -11.51
N GLU A 359 38.67 -12.08 -11.85
CA GLU A 359 40.11 -12.42 -11.95
C GLU A 359 40.47 -13.46 -13.03
N ALA A 360 39.49 -14.04 -13.72
CA ALA A 360 39.74 -14.98 -14.80
C ALA A 360 40.36 -14.26 -16.01
N GLN A 361 41.26 -14.97 -16.68
CA GLN A 361 41.90 -14.61 -17.95
C GLN A 361 41.31 -15.43 -19.11
N SER A 362 40.75 -16.62 -18.88
CA SER A 362 40.07 -17.41 -19.91
C SER A 362 39.14 -18.46 -19.31
N ALA A 363 38.18 -18.95 -20.11
CA ALA A 363 37.30 -20.05 -19.78
C ALA A 363 36.82 -20.80 -21.03
N ASP A 364 36.63 -22.11 -20.92
CA ASP A 364 36.09 -22.96 -21.99
C ASP A 364 34.57 -23.11 -21.84
N ILE A 365 33.84 -22.21 -22.51
CA ILE A 365 32.37 -22.22 -22.53
C ILE A 365 31.86 -22.98 -23.76
N TYR A 366 30.85 -23.83 -23.56
CA TYR A 366 30.18 -24.61 -24.59
C TYR A 366 28.66 -24.40 -24.53
N ILE A 367 28.04 -24.25 -25.71
CA ILE A 367 26.59 -24.23 -25.89
C ILE A 367 26.22 -25.39 -26.80
N ASN A 368 25.35 -26.29 -26.35
CA ASN A 368 24.97 -27.52 -27.09
C ASN A 368 26.19 -28.33 -27.57
N GLY A 369 27.21 -28.45 -26.71
CA GLY A 369 28.49 -29.11 -26.99
C GLY A 369 29.45 -28.32 -27.89
N GLN A 370 29.01 -27.23 -28.54
CA GLN A 370 29.85 -26.40 -29.40
C GLN A 370 30.59 -25.33 -28.58
N LYS A 371 31.92 -25.30 -28.65
CA LYS A 371 32.74 -24.30 -27.95
C LYS A 371 32.44 -22.88 -28.45
N LEU A 372 32.46 -21.89 -27.55
CA LEU A 372 32.32 -20.47 -27.87
C LEU A 372 33.68 -19.89 -28.29
N ASN A 373 33.70 -19.09 -29.35
CA ASN A 373 34.93 -18.48 -29.87
C ASN A 373 35.19 -17.15 -29.14
N ILE A 374 35.64 -17.25 -27.89
CA ILE A 374 36.10 -16.11 -27.09
C ILE A 374 37.44 -15.62 -27.66
N GLN A 375 37.53 -14.35 -28.04
CA GLN A 375 38.74 -13.73 -28.55
C GLN A 375 39.43 -12.92 -27.45
N GLN A 376 40.76 -13.06 -27.36
CA GLN A 376 41.63 -12.47 -26.33
C GLN A 376 41.38 -13.02 -24.91
N PRO A 377 42.36 -12.91 -23.99
CA PRO A 377 42.10 -13.12 -22.58
C PRO A 377 41.11 -12.08 -22.04
N PHE A 378 40.37 -12.44 -21.00
CA PHE A 378 39.49 -11.51 -20.29
C PHE A 378 40.31 -10.44 -19.53
N SER A 379 39.82 -9.21 -19.55
CA SER A 379 40.30 -8.07 -18.76
C SER A 379 39.53 -8.00 -17.44
N ALA A 380 40.19 -7.54 -16.37
CA ALA A 380 39.50 -7.19 -15.12
C ALA A 380 38.46 -6.08 -15.36
N ASN A 381 37.31 -6.17 -14.68
CA ASN A 381 36.20 -5.22 -14.75
C ASN A 381 35.57 -5.01 -16.16
N GLN A 382 35.84 -5.90 -17.12
CA GLN A 382 35.21 -5.87 -18.45
C GLN A 382 34.11 -6.93 -18.57
N GLN A 383 32.92 -6.49 -19.01
CA GLN A 383 31.83 -7.37 -19.43
C GLN A 383 31.98 -7.74 -20.91
N TYR A 384 31.77 -9.01 -21.23
CA TYR A 384 31.78 -9.54 -22.59
C TYR A 384 30.38 -10.02 -22.98
N ARG A 385 29.99 -9.78 -24.24
CA ARG A 385 28.70 -10.21 -24.81
C ARG A 385 28.93 -10.95 -26.12
N TYR A 386 28.34 -12.15 -26.24
CA TYR A 386 28.46 -12.99 -27.43
C TYR A 386 27.10 -13.53 -27.87
N SER A 387 26.75 -13.38 -29.14
CA SER A 387 25.52 -13.95 -29.69
C SER A 387 25.57 -15.49 -29.72
N LEU A 388 24.52 -16.12 -29.22
CA LEU A 388 24.32 -17.57 -29.23
C LEU A 388 23.57 -18.06 -30.48
N SER A 389 23.06 -17.15 -31.31
CA SER A 389 22.24 -17.40 -32.50
C SER A 389 22.67 -18.56 -33.40
N LYS A 390 23.98 -18.78 -33.58
CA LYS A 390 24.55 -19.87 -34.41
C LYS A 390 24.64 -21.24 -33.71
N ARG A 391 24.34 -21.31 -32.42
CA ARG A 391 24.48 -22.49 -31.55
C ARG A 391 23.17 -22.94 -30.89
N THR A 392 22.16 -22.06 -30.84
CA THR A 392 20.85 -22.37 -30.25
C THR A 392 19.89 -23.02 -31.23
N HIS A 393 19.04 -23.90 -30.69
CA HIS A 393 17.81 -24.35 -31.34
C HIS A 393 16.60 -23.95 -30.50
N SER A 394 15.39 -24.15 -31.01
CA SER A 394 14.17 -23.90 -30.24
C SER A 394 14.02 -24.90 -29.10
N GLY A 395 13.52 -24.43 -27.95
CA GLY A 395 13.33 -25.23 -26.74
C GLY A 395 14.54 -25.21 -25.80
N ASN A 396 14.79 -26.34 -25.14
CA ASN A 396 15.82 -26.46 -24.11
C ASN A 396 17.23 -26.63 -24.72
N ASN A 397 18.12 -25.71 -24.41
CA ASN A 397 19.53 -25.68 -24.80
C ASN A 397 20.42 -25.91 -23.57
N THR A 398 21.67 -26.31 -23.78
CA THR A 398 22.60 -26.66 -22.70
C THR A 398 23.81 -25.73 -22.65
N LEU A 399 24.16 -25.28 -21.44
CA LEU A 399 25.41 -24.59 -21.12
C LEU A 399 26.37 -25.56 -20.41
N LYS A 400 27.66 -25.49 -20.75
CA LYS A 400 28.75 -26.03 -19.92
C LYS A 400 29.88 -25.01 -19.84
N VAL A 401 30.39 -24.74 -18.63
CA VAL A 401 31.67 -24.03 -18.40
C VAL A 401 32.74 -25.05 -17.98
N ALA A 402 34.00 -24.78 -18.31
CA ALA A 402 35.17 -25.56 -17.89
C ALA A 402 36.44 -24.72 -18.00
N ASN A 403 37.56 -25.24 -17.49
CA ASN A 403 38.92 -24.70 -17.71
C ASN A 403 39.03 -23.19 -17.46
N VAL A 404 38.35 -22.66 -16.42
CA VAL A 404 38.54 -21.28 -15.97
C VAL A 404 39.97 -21.14 -15.46
N LYS A 405 40.68 -20.09 -15.89
CA LYS A 405 42.09 -19.84 -15.57
C LYS A 405 42.31 -18.38 -15.23
N PRO A 406 43.23 -18.01 -14.32
CA PRO A 406 44.07 -18.91 -13.51
C PRO A 406 43.25 -19.76 -12.52
N GLU A 407 43.89 -20.75 -11.91
CA GLU A 407 43.24 -21.57 -10.87
C GLU A 407 42.86 -20.69 -9.67
N GLY A 408 41.66 -20.90 -9.13
CA GLY A 408 41.06 -20.04 -8.10
C GLY A 408 40.22 -18.87 -8.64
N ALA A 409 40.36 -18.50 -9.92
CA ALA A 409 39.54 -17.44 -10.53
C ALA A 409 38.18 -17.95 -11.04
N SER A 410 37.22 -17.02 -11.21
CA SER A 410 35.86 -17.34 -11.65
C SER A 410 35.34 -16.40 -12.76
N ILE A 411 34.23 -16.78 -13.36
CA ILE A 411 33.41 -15.90 -14.21
C ILE A 411 31.96 -15.95 -13.73
N ARG A 412 31.26 -14.82 -13.77
CA ARG A 412 29.79 -14.82 -13.74
C ARG A 412 29.29 -14.96 -15.18
N VAL A 413 28.42 -15.93 -15.42
CA VAL A 413 27.74 -16.14 -16.69
C VAL A 413 26.27 -15.83 -16.52
N THR A 414 25.77 -14.90 -17.32
CA THR A 414 24.36 -14.55 -17.40
C THR A 414 23.83 -14.90 -18.80
N ILE A 415 22.73 -15.65 -18.86
CA ILE A 415 21.98 -15.90 -20.12
C ILE A 415 20.58 -15.31 -19.95
N PRO A 416 20.24 -14.23 -20.66
CA PRO A 416 18.90 -13.62 -20.66
C PRO A 416 17.80 -14.61 -21.07
N TYR A 417 16.57 -14.37 -20.61
CA TYR A 417 15.37 -15.00 -21.17
C TYR A 417 15.17 -14.52 -22.62
N PRO A 418 14.51 -15.32 -23.49
CA PRO A 418 14.17 -14.89 -24.85
C PRO A 418 13.32 -13.61 -24.90
N GLU A 419 13.43 -12.88 -26.00
CA GLU A 419 12.63 -11.71 -26.31
C GLU A 419 11.76 -11.94 -27.56
N LEU A 420 10.68 -11.17 -27.71
CA LEU A 420 9.83 -11.23 -28.89
C LEU A 420 10.53 -10.64 -30.11
N GLN A 421 10.54 -11.40 -31.20
CA GLN A 421 10.96 -10.92 -32.52
C GLN A 421 9.76 -10.80 -33.47
N GLN A 422 9.91 -10.06 -34.57
CA GLN A 422 8.91 -10.05 -35.63
C GLN A 422 9.02 -11.31 -36.49
N GLY A 423 7.91 -12.01 -36.68
CA GLY A 423 7.81 -13.20 -37.51
C GLY A 423 7.50 -12.87 -38.97
N ASN A 424 7.71 -13.83 -39.86
CA ASN A 424 7.18 -13.74 -41.21
C ASN A 424 5.66 -13.91 -41.16
N LYS A 425 4.91 -12.81 -41.30
CA LYS A 425 3.43 -12.83 -41.31
C LYS A 425 2.80 -13.68 -42.44
N ARG A 426 3.59 -14.10 -43.45
CA ARG A 426 3.17 -15.04 -44.51
C ARG A 426 3.48 -16.52 -44.22
N ALA A 427 4.05 -16.85 -43.06
CA ALA A 427 4.37 -18.25 -42.70
C ALA A 427 3.16 -19.05 -42.18
N TYR A 428 2.00 -18.40 -42.03
CA TYR A 428 0.75 -18.97 -41.53
C TYR A 428 -0.42 -18.30 -42.28
N ASN A 429 -1.47 -19.06 -42.62
CA ASN A 429 -2.61 -18.54 -43.35
C ASN A 429 -3.75 -18.20 -42.37
N PHE A 430 -3.95 -16.91 -42.09
CA PHE A 430 -4.98 -16.44 -41.17
C PHE A 430 -6.28 -15.99 -41.87
N ASN A 431 -6.42 -16.20 -43.19
CA ASN A 431 -7.55 -15.64 -43.96
C ASN A 431 -8.92 -16.00 -43.38
N ALA A 432 -9.12 -17.22 -42.88
CA ALA A 432 -10.38 -17.63 -42.23
C ALA A 432 -10.68 -16.86 -40.93
N VAL A 433 -9.62 -16.54 -40.16
CA VAL A 433 -9.72 -15.70 -38.95
C VAL A 433 -10.04 -14.25 -39.32
N ASP A 434 -9.38 -13.73 -40.36
CA ASP A 434 -9.59 -12.37 -40.85
C ASP A 434 -11.01 -12.20 -41.42
N SER A 435 -11.50 -13.15 -42.23
CA SER A 435 -12.88 -13.14 -42.74
C SER A 435 -13.92 -13.18 -41.62
N LEU A 436 -13.82 -14.10 -40.65
CA LEU A 436 -14.80 -14.20 -39.56
C LEU A 436 -14.91 -12.88 -38.77
N ILE A 437 -13.77 -12.25 -38.44
CA ILE A 437 -13.75 -11.01 -37.67
C ILE A 437 -14.32 -9.83 -38.49
N GLU A 438 -13.97 -9.70 -39.78
CA GLU A 438 -14.50 -8.64 -40.63
C GLU A 438 -15.99 -8.85 -40.99
N ASP A 439 -16.45 -10.10 -41.15
CA ASP A 439 -17.86 -10.43 -41.37
C ASP A 439 -18.70 -10.10 -40.12
N ASP A 440 -18.23 -10.44 -38.92
CA ASP A 440 -18.85 -10.01 -37.66
C ASP A 440 -18.92 -8.48 -37.56
N ILE A 441 -17.87 -7.76 -37.93
CA ILE A 441 -17.81 -6.29 -37.90
C ILE A 441 -18.74 -5.68 -38.96
N ALA A 442 -18.84 -6.24 -40.15
CA ALA A 442 -19.81 -5.82 -41.17
C ALA A 442 -21.25 -5.93 -40.63
N ASN A 443 -21.56 -7.00 -39.90
CA ASN A 443 -22.89 -7.26 -39.33
C ASN A 443 -23.17 -6.52 -38.01
N GLY A 444 -22.16 -6.00 -37.30
CA GLY A 444 -22.37 -5.09 -36.16
C GLY A 444 -21.31 -5.10 -35.05
N PHE A 445 -20.41 -6.08 -35.03
CA PHE A 445 -19.40 -6.19 -33.98
C PHE A 445 -18.51 -4.93 -33.89
N PRO A 446 -18.16 -4.39 -32.70
CA PRO A 446 -17.60 -3.05 -32.64
C PRO A 446 -16.17 -2.95 -33.21
N GLY A 447 -15.27 -3.83 -32.78
CA GLY A 447 -13.88 -3.85 -33.22
C GLY A 447 -13.00 -4.81 -32.40
N ALA A 448 -11.79 -5.06 -32.89
CA ALA A 448 -10.85 -5.99 -32.28
C ALA A 448 -9.38 -5.64 -32.55
N VAL A 449 -8.48 -6.08 -31.68
CA VAL A 449 -7.05 -6.23 -31.97
C VAL A 449 -6.66 -7.68 -31.67
N LEU A 450 -6.16 -8.38 -32.69
CA LEU A 450 -5.67 -9.74 -32.57
C LEU A 450 -4.15 -9.78 -32.70
N MET A 451 -3.49 -10.33 -31.68
CA MET A 451 -2.07 -10.62 -31.62
C MET A 451 -1.87 -12.13 -31.44
N VAL A 452 -0.98 -12.71 -32.24
CA VAL A 452 -0.58 -14.13 -32.13
C VAL A 452 0.94 -14.22 -32.10
N VAL A 453 1.46 -14.84 -31.05
CA VAL A 453 2.88 -15.14 -30.83
C VAL A 453 3.11 -16.63 -31.02
N LYS A 454 4.13 -17.02 -31.78
CA LYS A 454 4.51 -18.42 -32.02
C LYS A 454 6.03 -18.54 -32.13
N ASP A 455 6.65 -19.49 -31.42
CA ASP A 455 8.11 -19.70 -31.43
C ASP A 455 8.92 -18.42 -31.10
N GLY A 456 8.48 -17.68 -30.08
CA GLY A 456 9.07 -16.39 -29.66
C GLY A 456 8.91 -15.25 -30.68
N LYS A 457 7.96 -15.37 -31.63
CA LYS A 457 7.78 -14.40 -32.72
C LYS A 457 6.33 -13.94 -32.85
N VAL A 458 6.13 -12.63 -33.02
CA VAL A 458 4.84 -12.06 -33.43
C VAL A 458 4.56 -12.48 -34.87
N VAL A 459 3.59 -13.37 -35.07
CA VAL A 459 3.20 -13.89 -36.40
C VAL A 459 1.91 -13.27 -36.92
N LYS A 460 1.06 -12.75 -36.04
CA LYS A 460 -0.10 -11.91 -36.39
C LYS A 460 -0.16 -10.71 -35.44
N GLN A 461 -0.45 -9.55 -36.02
CA GLN A 461 -0.84 -8.34 -35.31
C GLN A 461 -1.71 -7.54 -36.28
N THR A 462 -3.01 -7.50 -36.03
CA THR A 462 -4.03 -6.85 -36.87
C THR A 462 -5.05 -6.13 -35.97
N ALA A 463 -5.51 -4.96 -36.41
CA ALA A 463 -6.62 -4.23 -35.80
C ALA A 463 -7.78 -4.18 -36.79
N TYR A 464 -9.01 -4.31 -36.30
CA TYR A 464 -10.24 -4.46 -37.08
C TYR A 464 -11.34 -3.54 -36.53
N GLY A 465 -12.18 -3.00 -37.41
CA GLY A 465 -13.34 -2.19 -37.00
C GLY A 465 -12.96 -0.91 -36.24
N TYR A 466 -13.66 -0.64 -35.14
CA TYR A 466 -13.71 0.68 -34.52
C TYR A 466 -13.47 0.63 -33.01
N GLN A 467 -12.60 1.51 -32.49
CA GLN A 467 -12.43 1.68 -31.04
C GLN A 467 -13.62 2.41 -30.38
N LYS A 468 -14.35 3.25 -31.13
CA LYS A 468 -15.69 3.76 -30.78
C LYS A 468 -16.57 3.83 -32.04
N ARG A 469 -17.57 2.93 -32.14
CA ARG A 469 -18.51 2.81 -33.26
C ARG A 469 -19.79 3.62 -33.04
N TYR A 470 -20.45 3.38 -31.91
CA TYR A 470 -21.70 4.04 -31.52
C TYR A 470 -21.50 5.23 -30.58
N ASP A 471 -22.49 6.11 -30.51
CA ASP A 471 -22.71 7.06 -29.41
C ASP A 471 -23.39 6.38 -28.19
N GLU A 472 -23.65 7.17 -27.15
CA GLU A 472 -24.40 6.76 -25.96
C GLU A 472 -25.88 6.41 -26.21
N ASN A 473 -26.43 6.71 -27.38
CA ASN A 473 -27.81 6.35 -27.76
C ASN A 473 -27.86 5.10 -28.65
N GLY A 474 -26.73 4.42 -28.88
CA GLY A 474 -26.63 3.29 -29.80
C GLY A 474 -26.70 3.67 -31.28
N GLN A 475 -26.61 4.96 -31.62
CA GLN A 475 -26.58 5.43 -32.99
C GLN A 475 -25.14 5.36 -33.53
N LEU A 476 -24.99 5.03 -34.82
CA LEU A 476 -23.69 4.99 -35.48
C LEU A 476 -23.08 6.40 -35.55
N LEU A 477 -21.83 6.56 -35.08
CA LEU A 477 -21.11 7.81 -35.22
C LEU A 477 -20.81 8.11 -36.69
N ALA A 478 -21.26 9.26 -37.18
CA ALA A 478 -20.93 9.76 -38.53
C ALA A 478 -19.41 9.80 -38.79
N ASN A 479 -18.62 10.02 -37.74
CA ASN A 479 -17.16 9.83 -37.73
C ASN A 479 -16.79 8.78 -36.66
N SER A 480 -17.06 7.51 -36.93
CA SER A 480 -16.65 6.38 -36.07
C SER A 480 -15.13 6.33 -35.94
N GLN A 481 -14.62 6.11 -34.72
CA GLN A 481 -13.17 6.08 -34.46
C GLN A 481 -12.60 4.71 -34.85
N PRO A 482 -11.66 4.62 -35.82
CA PRO A 482 -11.08 3.35 -36.24
C PRO A 482 -10.27 2.68 -35.11
N MET A 483 -10.16 1.36 -35.15
CA MET A 483 -9.33 0.59 -34.22
C MET A 483 -7.85 0.68 -34.62
N HIS A 484 -6.94 0.79 -33.64
CA HIS A 484 -5.50 0.82 -33.87
C HIS A 484 -4.79 -0.31 -33.11
N ALA A 485 -3.67 -0.80 -33.65
CA ALA A 485 -2.92 -1.92 -33.05
C ALA A 485 -2.27 -1.58 -31.68
N ASN A 486 -2.29 -0.30 -31.29
CA ASN A 486 -1.85 0.24 -30.01
C ASN A 486 -3.01 0.88 -29.19
N THR A 487 -4.28 0.65 -29.56
CA THR A 487 -5.42 1.04 -28.73
C THR A 487 -5.37 0.32 -27.38
N LEU A 488 -5.61 1.05 -26.29
CA LEU A 488 -5.75 0.53 -24.93
C LEU A 488 -7.12 -0.13 -24.73
N PHE A 489 -7.16 -1.30 -24.10
CA PHE A 489 -8.39 -1.97 -23.70
C PHE A 489 -8.46 -2.11 -22.18
N ASP A 490 -9.66 -1.96 -21.62
CA ASP A 490 -9.95 -2.44 -20.26
C ASP A 490 -9.87 -3.96 -20.25
N MET A 491 -8.89 -4.49 -19.52
CA MET A 491 -8.62 -5.92 -19.43
C MET A 491 -9.67 -6.65 -18.61
N ALA A 492 -10.52 -5.94 -17.84
CA ALA A 492 -11.51 -6.50 -16.93
C ALA A 492 -10.89 -7.63 -16.08
N SER A 493 -11.46 -8.84 -16.10
CA SER A 493 -10.94 -9.98 -15.33
C SER A 493 -9.58 -10.52 -15.78
N ASN A 494 -9.01 -10.11 -16.92
CA ASN A 494 -7.59 -10.37 -17.20
C ASN A 494 -6.65 -9.62 -16.22
N THR A 495 -7.12 -8.55 -15.56
CA THR A 495 -6.44 -7.89 -14.42
C THR A 495 -6.05 -8.89 -13.34
N LYS A 496 -6.93 -9.87 -13.04
CA LYS A 496 -6.67 -10.93 -12.05
C LYS A 496 -5.36 -11.63 -12.32
N MET A 497 -5.08 -11.93 -13.58
CA MET A 497 -3.88 -12.67 -13.99
C MET A 497 -2.65 -11.77 -14.06
N TYR A 498 -2.72 -10.72 -14.88
CA TYR A 498 -1.52 -10.00 -15.32
C TYR A 498 -1.10 -8.86 -14.40
N ALA A 499 -1.97 -8.42 -13.47
CA ALA A 499 -1.58 -7.63 -12.32
C ALA A 499 -1.47 -8.51 -11.06
N THR A 500 -2.61 -9.00 -10.54
CA THR A 500 -2.68 -9.59 -9.20
C THR A 500 -1.93 -10.93 -9.09
N ASN A 501 -2.16 -11.88 -10.01
CA ASN A 501 -1.49 -13.17 -9.98
C ASN A 501 0.02 -13.01 -10.23
N TYR A 502 0.42 -12.14 -11.15
CA TYR A 502 1.84 -11.79 -11.38
C TYR A 502 2.49 -11.20 -10.13
N ALA A 503 1.79 -10.33 -9.39
CA ALA A 503 2.28 -9.81 -8.12
C ALA A 503 2.44 -10.90 -7.05
N LEU A 504 1.43 -11.77 -6.88
CA LEU A 504 1.49 -12.89 -5.93
C LEU A 504 2.61 -13.88 -6.29
N MET A 505 2.77 -14.22 -7.57
CA MET A 505 3.83 -15.10 -8.07
C MET A 505 5.22 -14.49 -7.89
N LYS A 506 5.37 -13.17 -8.04
CA LYS A 506 6.61 -12.43 -7.74
C LYS A 506 6.91 -12.46 -6.23
N LEU A 507 5.93 -12.15 -5.39
CA LEU A 507 6.08 -12.17 -3.93
C LEU A 507 6.41 -13.58 -3.40
N ALA A 508 5.80 -14.62 -3.98
CA ALA A 508 6.11 -16.02 -3.65
C ALA A 508 7.53 -16.41 -4.08
N SER A 509 7.97 -15.95 -5.26
CA SER A 509 9.35 -16.16 -5.74
C SER A 509 10.39 -15.38 -4.91
N GLN A 510 9.98 -14.34 -4.18
CA GLN A 510 10.79 -13.61 -3.20
C GLN A 510 10.70 -14.19 -1.77
N GLY A 511 10.01 -15.31 -1.56
CA GLY A 511 9.77 -15.89 -0.22
C GLY A 511 8.87 -15.05 0.70
N LYS A 512 8.32 -13.93 0.21
CA LYS A 512 7.44 -13.01 0.98
C LYS A 512 5.99 -13.51 1.07
N LEU A 513 5.60 -14.42 0.19
CA LEU A 513 4.28 -15.04 0.17
C LEU A 513 4.40 -16.57 0.13
N ASP A 514 3.84 -17.21 1.14
CA ASP A 514 3.53 -18.62 1.17
C ASP A 514 2.02 -18.79 1.00
N ILE A 515 1.60 -19.32 -0.16
CA ILE A 515 0.18 -19.47 -0.49
C ILE A 515 -0.57 -20.45 0.43
N SER A 516 0.15 -21.33 1.12
CA SER A 516 -0.45 -22.32 2.01
C SER A 516 -0.82 -21.77 3.39
N ARG A 517 -0.35 -20.55 3.74
CA ARG A 517 -0.61 -19.91 5.02
C ARG A 517 -1.97 -19.22 5.08
N PRO A 518 -2.54 -19.08 6.29
CA PRO A 518 -3.69 -18.21 6.52
C PRO A 518 -3.47 -16.79 5.99
N ILE A 519 -4.51 -16.17 5.46
CA ILE A 519 -4.52 -14.75 5.10
C ILE A 519 -4.25 -13.88 6.35
N ALA A 520 -4.65 -14.38 7.53
CA ALA A 520 -4.43 -13.76 8.82
C ALA A 520 -2.95 -13.59 9.23
N ASP A 521 -2.04 -14.39 8.64
CA ASP A 521 -0.58 -14.26 8.86
C ASP A 521 -0.02 -12.98 8.22
N TYR A 522 -0.73 -12.41 7.25
CA TYR A 522 -0.36 -11.18 6.53
C TYR A 522 -1.29 -10.01 6.86
N ILE A 523 -2.57 -10.28 7.13
CA ILE A 523 -3.59 -9.30 7.52
C ILE A 523 -4.15 -9.70 8.90
N PRO A 524 -3.52 -9.29 10.03
CA PRO A 524 -3.96 -9.67 11.38
C PRO A 524 -5.39 -9.24 11.76
N GLU A 525 -6.01 -8.37 10.96
CA GLU A 525 -7.41 -7.95 11.07
C GLU A 525 -8.39 -8.90 10.34
N TYR A 526 -7.89 -9.81 9.50
CA TYR A 526 -8.66 -10.83 8.77
C TYR A 526 -9.07 -11.97 9.72
N LYS A 527 -9.96 -11.67 10.67
CA LYS A 527 -10.34 -12.57 11.77
C LYS A 527 -11.85 -12.65 12.02
N GLY A 528 -12.24 -13.64 12.83
CA GLY A 528 -13.64 -13.94 13.13
C GLY A 528 -14.38 -14.63 11.97
N GLY A 529 -15.56 -15.20 12.22
CA GLY A 529 -16.38 -15.85 11.19
C GLY A 529 -15.72 -17.03 10.45
N GLY A 530 -14.63 -17.59 10.98
CA GLY A 530 -13.81 -18.59 10.30
C GLY A 530 -12.78 -18.03 9.31
N ARG A 531 -12.47 -16.73 9.34
CA ARG A 531 -11.37 -16.12 8.54
C ARG A 531 -10.00 -16.65 8.91
N ASN A 532 -9.76 -16.85 10.22
CA ASN A 532 -8.47 -17.28 10.78
C ASN A 532 -7.87 -18.56 10.15
N VAL A 533 -8.71 -19.43 9.54
CA VAL A 533 -8.28 -20.72 8.96
C VAL A 533 -8.23 -20.70 7.42
N ARG A 534 -8.55 -19.57 6.79
CA ARG A 534 -8.59 -19.46 5.33
C ARG A 534 -7.25 -19.01 4.78
N THR A 535 -6.75 -19.74 3.80
CA THR A 535 -5.43 -19.55 3.21
C THR A 535 -5.49 -18.71 1.94
N VAL A 536 -4.35 -18.15 1.54
CA VAL A 536 -4.24 -17.41 0.27
C VAL A 536 -4.58 -18.32 -0.92
N LYS A 537 -4.21 -19.60 -0.84
CA LYS A 537 -4.59 -20.63 -1.80
C LYS A 537 -6.12 -20.79 -1.93
N ASP A 538 -6.88 -20.67 -0.84
CA ASP A 538 -8.35 -20.79 -0.90
C ASP A 538 -9.00 -19.71 -1.78
N LEU A 539 -8.46 -18.49 -1.76
CA LEU A 539 -8.91 -17.38 -2.61
C LEU A 539 -8.52 -17.63 -4.08
N LEU A 540 -7.29 -18.11 -4.30
CA LEU A 540 -6.76 -18.44 -5.64
C LEU A 540 -7.48 -19.62 -6.32
N GLU A 541 -7.98 -20.58 -5.53
CA GLU A 541 -8.81 -21.70 -6.02
C GLU A 541 -10.32 -21.40 -5.97
N HIS A 542 -10.74 -20.21 -5.55
CA HIS A 542 -12.15 -19.85 -5.37
C HIS A 542 -12.94 -20.78 -4.44
N THR A 543 -12.28 -21.33 -3.41
CA THR A 543 -12.85 -22.25 -2.42
C THR A 543 -12.95 -21.67 -1.01
N ALA A 544 -12.64 -20.39 -0.82
CA ALA A 544 -12.85 -19.71 0.47
C ALA A 544 -14.34 -19.62 0.88
N GLY A 545 -15.27 -19.73 -0.08
CA GLY A 545 -16.71 -19.75 0.19
C GLY A 545 -17.35 -18.37 0.35
N TYR A 546 -16.66 -17.30 -0.06
CA TYR A 546 -17.28 -16.01 -0.35
C TYR A 546 -18.29 -16.14 -1.51
N GLY A 547 -19.20 -15.17 -1.62
CA GLY A 547 -20.09 -15.04 -2.77
C GLY A 547 -19.36 -14.61 -4.04
N SER A 548 -20.03 -14.68 -5.19
CA SER A 548 -19.44 -14.29 -6.48
C SER A 548 -19.04 -12.82 -6.52
N GLU A 549 -19.80 -11.96 -5.85
CA GLU A 549 -19.43 -10.56 -5.62
C GLU A 549 -20.18 -9.96 -4.42
N VAL A 550 -19.79 -8.75 -4.03
CA VAL A 550 -20.62 -7.84 -3.23
C VAL A 550 -20.73 -6.54 -4.00
N ARG A 551 -21.97 -6.12 -4.32
CA ARG A 551 -22.26 -4.87 -5.03
C ARG A 551 -22.18 -3.68 -4.08
N PHE A 552 -21.00 -3.42 -3.51
CA PHE A 552 -20.75 -2.32 -2.54
C PHE A 552 -21.22 -0.96 -3.06
N PHE A 553 -21.18 -0.75 -4.37
CA PHE A 553 -21.59 0.49 -5.04
C PHE A 553 -23.11 0.75 -5.04
N ASP A 554 -23.94 -0.22 -4.63
CA ASP A 554 -25.41 -0.16 -4.65
C ASP A 554 -25.99 -0.35 -3.22
N ARG A 555 -26.93 0.50 -2.81
CA ARG A 555 -27.64 0.38 -1.52
C ARG A 555 -28.54 -0.85 -1.48
N ASN A 556 -29.09 -1.25 -2.63
CA ASN A 556 -29.98 -2.39 -2.81
C ASN A 556 -29.22 -3.73 -2.97
N ASN A 557 -27.94 -3.78 -2.59
CA ASN A 557 -27.16 -5.01 -2.61
C ASN A 557 -27.73 -6.09 -1.64
N ALA A 558 -27.52 -7.36 -1.99
CA ALA A 558 -28.12 -8.50 -1.28
C ALA A 558 -27.69 -8.67 0.21
N LEU A 559 -26.68 -7.93 0.69
CA LEU A 559 -26.24 -7.95 2.09
C LEU A 559 -26.75 -6.74 2.91
N GLY A 560 -27.45 -5.81 2.25
CA GLY A 560 -28.06 -4.61 2.81
C GLY A 560 -27.15 -3.38 2.84
N GLU A 561 -27.76 -2.21 3.08
CA GLU A 561 -27.10 -0.88 3.02
C GLU A 561 -25.87 -0.73 3.92
N ARG A 562 -25.72 -1.53 4.99
CA ARG A 562 -24.48 -1.55 5.80
C ARG A 562 -23.22 -1.85 4.97
N PHE A 563 -23.35 -2.61 3.87
CA PHE A 563 -22.30 -2.91 2.91
C PHE A 563 -22.20 -1.90 1.75
N PHE A 564 -23.06 -0.87 1.69
CA PHE A 564 -22.90 0.21 0.72
C PHE A 564 -21.61 0.99 1.01
N SER A 565 -20.73 1.11 0.01
CA SER A 565 -19.46 1.81 0.08
C SER A 565 -18.97 2.19 -1.32
N GLN A 566 -18.84 3.49 -1.56
CA GLN A 566 -18.11 4.05 -2.70
C GLN A 566 -16.80 4.71 -2.24
N ASN A 567 -16.08 4.05 -1.32
CA ASN A 567 -14.84 4.53 -0.71
C ASN A 567 -13.88 3.36 -0.46
N LYS A 568 -12.66 3.40 -1.02
CA LYS A 568 -11.70 2.28 -0.95
C LYS A 568 -11.40 1.85 0.50
N ALA A 569 -11.19 2.78 1.43
CA ALA A 569 -10.84 2.43 2.81
C ALA A 569 -11.98 1.67 3.52
N ARG A 570 -13.22 2.16 3.42
CA ARG A 570 -14.40 1.45 3.95
C ARG A 570 -14.62 0.11 3.25
N THR A 571 -14.50 0.04 1.93
CA THR A 571 -14.65 -1.21 1.18
C THR A 571 -13.62 -2.26 1.60
N SER A 572 -12.35 -1.87 1.77
CA SER A 572 -11.29 -2.74 2.29
C SER A 572 -11.59 -3.24 3.70
N GLN A 573 -12.04 -2.36 4.61
CA GLN A 573 -12.43 -2.76 5.97
C GLN A 573 -13.59 -3.77 5.95
N LEU A 574 -14.61 -3.54 5.11
CA LEU A 574 -15.74 -4.45 4.93
C LEU A 574 -15.28 -5.82 4.40
N LEU A 575 -14.46 -5.85 3.35
CA LEU A 575 -13.88 -7.08 2.77
C LEU A 575 -13.12 -7.91 3.82
N ILE A 576 -12.21 -7.25 4.55
CA ILE A 576 -11.33 -7.89 5.52
C ILE A 576 -12.09 -8.44 6.74
N SER A 577 -13.09 -7.70 7.25
CA SER A 577 -13.66 -7.98 8.58
C SER A 577 -15.16 -8.29 8.62
N GLN A 578 -15.95 -7.90 7.61
CA GLN A 578 -17.43 -7.93 7.70
C GLN A 578 -18.12 -8.80 6.65
N VAL A 579 -17.62 -8.87 5.40
CA VAL A 579 -18.28 -9.62 4.32
C VAL A 579 -18.46 -11.09 4.74
N PRO A 580 -19.69 -11.63 4.73
CA PRO A 580 -19.97 -12.99 5.14
C PRO A 580 -19.56 -14.01 4.06
N PHE A 581 -19.51 -15.27 4.48
CA PHE A 581 -19.36 -16.41 3.57
C PHE A 581 -20.75 -16.94 3.19
N GLU A 582 -20.97 -17.21 1.91
CA GLU A 582 -22.16 -17.94 1.46
C GLU A 582 -22.08 -19.42 1.79
N THR A 583 -20.86 -19.98 1.82
CA THR A 583 -20.61 -21.41 1.97
C THR A 583 -19.40 -21.70 2.85
N GLY A 584 -19.29 -22.94 3.32
CA GLY A 584 -18.11 -23.41 4.04
C GLY A 584 -16.86 -23.42 3.15
N ARG A 585 -15.69 -23.25 3.77
CA ARG A 585 -14.38 -23.43 3.13
C ARG A 585 -14.33 -24.81 2.46
N HIS A 586 -13.91 -24.85 1.19
CA HIS A 586 -13.84 -26.04 0.33
C HIS A 586 -15.17 -26.79 0.09
N VAL A 587 -16.34 -26.21 0.38
CA VAL A 587 -17.65 -26.85 0.09
C VAL A 587 -18.02 -26.77 -1.40
N ARG A 588 -17.67 -25.67 -2.07
CA ARG A 588 -17.77 -25.50 -3.52
C ARG A 588 -16.69 -24.56 -4.04
N THR A 589 -16.34 -24.69 -5.32
CA THR A 589 -15.61 -23.64 -6.04
C THR A 589 -16.63 -22.65 -6.61
N LEU A 590 -16.51 -21.37 -6.27
CA LEU A 590 -17.38 -20.30 -6.76
C LEU A 590 -16.53 -19.10 -7.19
N TYR A 591 -16.45 -18.86 -8.50
CA TYR A 591 -15.70 -17.72 -9.05
C TYR A 591 -16.15 -16.40 -8.41
N SER A 592 -15.21 -15.72 -7.76
CA SER A 592 -15.49 -14.59 -6.89
C SER A 592 -14.60 -13.40 -7.18
N ASP A 593 -15.21 -12.25 -7.45
CA ASP A 593 -14.49 -10.98 -7.45
C ASP A 593 -14.07 -10.59 -6.02
N THR A 594 -14.84 -10.96 -4.99
CA THR A 594 -14.50 -10.72 -3.57
C THR A 594 -13.19 -11.40 -3.17
N ASP A 595 -12.93 -12.63 -3.63
CA ASP A 595 -11.64 -13.29 -3.43
C ASP A 595 -10.48 -12.47 -4.03
N TYR A 596 -10.65 -11.96 -5.25
CA TYR A 596 -9.60 -11.18 -5.92
C TYR A 596 -9.47 -9.73 -5.44
N MET A 597 -10.53 -9.12 -4.92
CA MET A 597 -10.45 -7.87 -4.16
C MET A 597 -9.56 -8.06 -2.92
N LEU A 598 -9.76 -9.14 -2.17
CA LEU A 598 -8.93 -9.51 -1.02
C LEU A 598 -7.49 -9.84 -1.40
N LEU A 599 -7.25 -10.58 -2.50
CA LEU A 599 -5.91 -10.84 -3.02
C LEU A 599 -5.19 -9.55 -3.45
N GLY A 600 -5.92 -8.56 -3.98
CA GLY A 600 -5.37 -7.22 -4.24
C GLY A 600 -4.89 -6.54 -2.96
N LEU A 601 -5.71 -6.53 -1.90
CA LEU A 601 -5.35 -5.96 -0.59
C LEU A 601 -4.22 -6.72 0.10
N LEU A 602 -4.11 -8.04 -0.13
CA LEU A 602 -2.99 -8.86 0.34
C LEU A 602 -1.67 -8.44 -0.34
N VAL A 603 -1.69 -8.19 -1.65
CA VAL A 603 -0.52 -7.62 -2.35
C VAL A 603 -0.16 -6.25 -1.78
N GLU A 604 -1.14 -5.36 -1.58
CA GLU A 604 -0.89 -4.03 -0.99
C GLU A 604 -0.25 -4.12 0.41
N ARG A 605 -0.75 -5.06 1.24
CA ARG A 605 -0.23 -5.31 2.60
C ARG A 605 1.19 -5.87 2.62
N ILE A 606 1.52 -6.84 1.76
CA ILE A 606 2.85 -7.47 1.71
C ILE A 606 3.87 -6.54 1.02
N ALA A 607 3.43 -5.73 0.05
CA ALA A 607 4.29 -4.80 -0.68
C ALA A 607 4.54 -3.47 0.06
N GLY A 608 3.63 -3.06 0.95
CA GLY A 608 3.68 -1.75 1.62
C GLY A 608 3.34 -0.57 0.70
N MET A 609 2.68 -0.82 -0.43
CA MET A 609 2.34 0.19 -1.44
C MET A 609 1.08 -0.23 -2.24
N PRO A 610 0.36 0.71 -2.91
CA PRO A 610 -0.81 0.40 -3.71
C PRO A 610 -0.55 -0.62 -4.84
N LEU A 611 -1.58 -1.38 -5.23
CA LEU A 611 -1.47 -2.50 -6.17
C LEU A 611 -0.95 -2.06 -7.54
N ASP A 612 -1.47 -0.94 -8.05
CA ASP A 612 -1.05 -0.37 -9.33
C ASP A 612 0.41 0.07 -9.27
N THR A 613 0.79 0.78 -8.21
CA THR A 613 2.16 1.24 -7.94
C THR A 613 3.13 0.06 -7.86
N TYR A 614 2.73 -1.05 -7.22
CA TYR A 614 3.53 -2.27 -7.15
C TYR A 614 3.73 -2.90 -8.53
N VAL A 615 2.67 -3.17 -9.30
CA VAL A 615 2.83 -3.85 -10.59
C VAL A 615 3.49 -2.95 -11.64
N GLU A 616 3.18 -1.65 -11.65
CA GLU A 616 3.77 -0.70 -12.59
C GLU A 616 5.28 -0.54 -12.32
N THR A 617 5.72 -0.36 -11.07
CA THR A 617 7.16 -0.17 -10.76
C THR A 617 7.96 -1.46 -10.67
N GLN A 618 7.37 -2.57 -10.18
CA GLN A 618 8.11 -3.81 -9.91
C GLN A 618 7.98 -4.86 -11.02
N ILE A 619 7.08 -4.67 -11.99
CA ILE A 619 6.84 -5.61 -13.10
C ILE A 619 6.89 -4.88 -14.44
N TYR A 620 6.03 -3.89 -14.68
CA TYR A 620 5.84 -3.32 -16.02
C TYR A 620 7.00 -2.41 -16.46
N GLN A 621 7.43 -1.45 -15.63
CA GLN A 621 8.54 -0.54 -15.95
C GLN A 621 9.88 -1.26 -16.20
N PRO A 622 10.31 -2.27 -15.39
CA PRO A 622 11.52 -3.06 -15.69
C PRO A 622 11.45 -3.85 -17.01
N LEU A 623 10.25 -4.11 -17.53
CA LEU A 623 10.01 -4.79 -18.81
C LEU A 623 9.83 -3.80 -19.98
N GLY A 624 9.91 -2.49 -19.75
CA GLY A 624 9.63 -1.45 -20.75
C GLY A 624 8.16 -1.28 -21.11
N LEU A 625 7.24 -1.89 -20.34
CA LEU A 625 5.80 -1.89 -20.60
C LEU A 625 5.18 -0.58 -20.14
N THR A 626 4.96 0.31 -21.10
CA THR A 626 4.52 1.70 -20.90
C THR A 626 3.03 1.89 -21.06
N HIS A 627 2.30 0.88 -21.54
CA HIS A 627 0.86 0.95 -21.80
C HIS A 627 0.05 0.01 -20.90
N SER A 628 0.71 -0.72 -20.00
CA SER A 628 0.12 -1.54 -18.95
C SER A 628 -0.06 -0.70 -17.69
N VAL A 629 -1.27 -0.19 -17.41
CA VAL A 629 -1.52 0.76 -16.32
C VAL A 629 -2.93 0.63 -15.72
N PHE A 630 -3.10 1.06 -14.47
CA PHE A 630 -4.43 1.38 -13.91
C PHE A 630 -4.77 2.87 -14.14
N ASN A 631 -6.07 3.21 -14.20
CA ASN A 631 -6.59 4.58 -14.35
C ASN A 631 -5.87 5.41 -15.43
N PRO A 632 -5.81 4.97 -16.71
CA PRO A 632 -4.94 5.58 -17.73
C PRO A 632 -5.20 7.08 -17.97
N LEU A 633 -6.45 7.56 -17.82
CA LEU A 633 -6.76 8.99 -17.93
C LEU A 633 -6.10 9.86 -16.86
N GLN A 634 -5.82 9.30 -15.67
CA GLN A 634 -5.07 9.98 -14.61
C GLN A 634 -3.55 9.94 -14.87
N LYS A 635 -3.09 9.05 -15.76
CA LYS A 635 -1.68 8.80 -16.10
C LYS A 635 -1.30 9.33 -17.49
N GLY A 636 -2.03 10.34 -17.97
CA GLY A 636 -1.70 11.12 -19.18
C GLY A 636 -2.25 10.58 -20.51
N PHE A 637 -2.97 9.46 -20.52
CA PHE A 637 -3.64 8.97 -21.72
C PHE A 637 -4.95 9.74 -21.99
N SER A 638 -5.27 9.96 -23.26
CA SER A 638 -6.56 10.55 -23.68
C SER A 638 -7.61 9.46 -23.93
N LYS A 639 -8.90 9.82 -23.85
CA LYS A 639 -10.00 8.88 -24.20
C LYS A 639 -9.83 8.31 -25.61
N GLY A 640 -9.37 9.12 -26.57
CA GLY A 640 -9.09 8.70 -27.94
C GLY A 640 -7.93 7.71 -28.14
N GLN A 641 -7.23 7.29 -27.08
CA GLN A 641 -6.24 6.20 -27.13
C GLN A 641 -6.80 4.86 -26.59
N ALA A 642 -8.00 4.87 -26.02
CA ALA A 642 -8.65 3.67 -25.47
C ALA A 642 -9.86 3.27 -26.31
N ALA A 643 -10.15 1.97 -26.33
CA ALA A 643 -11.42 1.47 -26.82
C ALA A 643 -12.54 1.86 -25.83
N ALA A 644 -13.69 2.23 -26.38
CA ALA A 644 -14.90 2.42 -25.60
C ALA A 644 -15.42 1.06 -25.09
N THR A 645 -16.11 1.01 -23.95
CA THR A 645 -16.51 -0.27 -23.32
C THR A 645 -18.01 -0.47 -23.12
N GLU A 646 -18.81 0.55 -22.79
CA GLU A 646 -20.28 0.45 -22.70
C GLU A 646 -20.90 1.79 -23.10
N LEU A 647 -22.06 1.75 -23.79
CA LEU A 647 -22.69 2.92 -24.39
C LEU A 647 -23.17 3.94 -23.36
N GLN A 648 -23.92 3.46 -22.36
CA GLN A 648 -24.49 4.26 -21.27
C GLN A 648 -23.89 3.89 -19.91
N GLY A 649 -22.56 3.90 -19.84
CA GLY A 649 -21.80 3.81 -18.60
C GLY A 649 -21.88 2.45 -17.93
N ASN A 650 -22.74 2.34 -16.90
CA ASN A 650 -23.05 1.08 -16.21
C ASN A 650 -24.55 0.77 -16.19
N SER A 651 -25.38 1.57 -16.88
CA SER A 651 -26.84 1.47 -16.84
C SER A 651 -27.42 0.35 -17.72
N ARG A 652 -26.62 -0.33 -18.56
CA ARG A 652 -27.11 -1.34 -19.53
C ARG A 652 -28.25 -0.78 -20.40
N ASP A 653 -27.96 0.36 -21.02
CA ASP A 653 -28.89 1.20 -21.79
C ASP A 653 -30.16 1.52 -20.99
N GLY A 654 -29.98 2.14 -19.81
CA GLY A 654 -31.06 2.64 -18.96
C GLY A 654 -31.86 1.60 -18.14
N ARG A 655 -31.43 0.34 -18.10
CA ARG A 655 -32.11 -0.77 -17.37
C ARG A 655 -31.68 -0.91 -15.91
N LEU A 656 -30.50 -0.40 -15.54
CA LEU A 656 -29.98 -0.36 -14.17
C LEU A 656 -29.86 1.08 -13.70
N ASP A 657 -30.13 1.30 -12.41
CA ASP A 657 -29.98 2.58 -11.71
C ASP A 657 -29.38 2.35 -10.31
N PHE A 658 -28.54 3.27 -9.86
CA PHE A 658 -27.98 3.35 -8.51
C PHE A 658 -27.26 4.70 -8.29
N ASP A 659 -26.98 5.05 -7.02
CA ASP A 659 -26.25 6.27 -6.63
C ASP A 659 -25.07 6.59 -7.56
N ASN A 660 -25.18 7.72 -8.28
CA ASN A 660 -24.18 8.24 -9.22
C ASN A 660 -23.66 7.24 -10.27
N ILE A 661 -24.56 6.41 -10.81
CA ILE A 661 -24.33 5.59 -11.99
C ILE A 661 -23.84 6.43 -13.19
N ARG A 662 -22.88 5.90 -13.95
CA ARG A 662 -22.40 6.50 -15.21
C ARG A 662 -23.44 6.20 -16.30
N THR A 663 -23.73 7.20 -17.12
CA THR A 663 -24.72 7.13 -18.23
C THR A 663 -24.14 7.58 -19.58
N TYR A 664 -22.83 7.83 -19.65
CA TYR A 664 -22.09 8.23 -20.85
C TYR A 664 -21.22 7.08 -21.37
N THR A 665 -20.75 7.16 -22.63
CA THR A 665 -19.86 6.12 -23.17
C THR A 665 -18.55 6.03 -22.38
N LEU A 666 -18.31 4.88 -21.74
CA LEU A 666 -17.03 4.64 -21.05
C LEU A 666 -15.91 4.49 -22.06
N GLN A 667 -14.80 5.21 -21.85
CA GLN A 667 -13.60 5.13 -22.70
C GLN A 667 -12.39 5.58 -21.86
N GLY A 668 -11.44 4.68 -21.61
CA GLY A 668 -10.28 4.91 -20.72
C GLY A 668 -10.58 4.87 -19.21
N GLU A 669 -11.82 4.55 -18.82
CA GLU A 669 -12.23 4.36 -17.43
C GLU A 669 -12.62 2.89 -17.22
N VAL A 670 -12.24 2.27 -16.10
CA VAL A 670 -12.60 0.87 -15.85
C VAL A 670 -14.12 0.70 -15.84
N HIS A 671 -14.58 -0.35 -16.53
CA HIS A 671 -15.98 -0.70 -16.65
C HIS A 671 -16.56 -1.20 -15.33
N ASP A 672 -15.93 -2.21 -14.71
CA ASP A 672 -16.46 -2.88 -13.51
C ASP A 672 -16.79 -1.89 -12.39
N GLU A 673 -18.03 -1.99 -11.90
CA GLU A 673 -18.61 -1.07 -10.94
C GLU A 673 -17.92 -1.14 -9.56
N LYS A 674 -17.45 -2.32 -9.14
CA LYS A 674 -16.79 -2.55 -7.86
C LYS A 674 -15.37 -2.00 -7.89
N ALA A 675 -14.66 -2.14 -9.01
CA ALA A 675 -13.38 -1.51 -9.24
C ALA A 675 -13.51 0.02 -9.27
N PHE A 676 -14.42 0.56 -10.09
CA PHE A 676 -14.59 2.01 -10.25
C PHE A 676 -15.06 2.70 -8.96
N TYR A 677 -16.29 2.40 -8.51
CA TYR A 677 -16.94 3.14 -7.42
C TYR A 677 -16.40 2.74 -6.05
N ALA A 678 -16.26 1.44 -5.78
CA ALA A 678 -15.94 0.96 -4.43
C ALA A 678 -14.44 0.93 -4.12
N MET A 679 -13.56 0.96 -5.14
CA MET A 679 -12.10 0.80 -4.99
C MET A 679 -11.25 1.90 -5.68
N GLY A 680 -11.87 2.93 -6.28
CA GLY A 680 -11.14 4.05 -6.90
C GLY A 680 -10.40 3.68 -8.20
N GLY A 681 -10.88 2.66 -8.90
CA GLY A 681 -10.32 2.12 -10.14
C GLY A 681 -9.17 1.11 -9.97
N VAL A 682 -8.59 0.99 -8.78
CA VAL A 682 -7.48 0.06 -8.48
C VAL A 682 -7.97 -1.09 -7.61
N SER A 683 -8.20 -2.26 -8.22
CA SER A 683 -8.62 -3.47 -7.50
C SER A 683 -7.98 -4.73 -8.08
N GLY A 684 -7.82 -5.77 -7.24
CA GLY A 684 -7.19 -7.02 -7.66
C GLY A 684 -8.01 -7.86 -8.65
N HIS A 685 -9.28 -7.51 -8.89
CA HIS A 685 -10.19 -8.27 -9.74
C HIS A 685 -10.45 -7.64 -11.13
N ALA A 686 -10.28 -6.31 -11.25
CA ALA A 686 -10.49 -5.49 -12.45
C ALA A 686 -9.83 -4.10 -12.25
N GLY A 687 -9.46 -3.42 -13.34
CA GLY A 687 -8.88 -2.06 -13.32
C GLY A 687 -7.68 -1.82 -14.24
N MET A 688 -7.00 -2.88 -14.68
CA MET A 688 -5.85 -2.79 -15.58
C MET A 688 -6.29 -2.50 -17.02
N PHE A 689 -5.62 -1.54 -17.65
CA PHE A 689 -5.62 -1.32 -19.09
C PHE A 689 -4.32 -1.84 -19.71
N SER A 690 -4.39 -2.31 -20.97
CA SER A 690 -3.21 -2.73 -21.73
C SER A 690 -3.43 -2.62 -23.24
N THR A 691 -2.34 -2.61 -24.02
CA THR A 691 -2.35 -2.90 -25.46
C THR A 691 -2.07 -4.37 -25.75
N ALA A 692 -2.34 -4.82 -26.97
CA ALA A 692 -1.97 -6.16 -27.43
C ALA A 692 -0.44 -6.38 -27.51
N SER A 693 0.36 -5.31 -27.64
CA SER A 693 1.83 -5.36 -27.64
C SER A 693 2.38 -5.69 -26.26
N ASP A 694 1.94 -4.98 -25.23
CA ASP A 694 2.36 -5.25 -23.86
C ASP A 694 1.89 -6.64 -23.40
N MET A 695 0.66 -7.01 -23.77
CA MET A 695 0.11 -8.35 -23.50
C MET A 695 0.90 -9.47 -24.20
N ALA A 696 1.55 -9.20 -25.33
CA ALA A 696 2.44 -10.17 -25.97
C ALA A 696 3.69 -10.44 -25.12
N VAL A 697 4.31 -9.40 -24.53
CA VAL A 697 5.45 -9.57 -23.61
C VAL A 697 5.03 -10.27 -22.33
N LEU A 698 3.88 -9.87 -21.75
CA LEU A 698 3.35 -10.50 -20.55
C LEU A 698 3.04 -11.98 -20.77
N THR A 699 2.45 -12.37 -21.89
CA THR A 699 2.23 -13.80 -22.22
C THR A 699 3.52 -14.54 -22.59
N GLN A 700 4.48 -13.89 -23.25
CA GLN A 700 5.80 -14.48 -23.52
C GLN A 700 6.58 -14.80 -22.24
N ILE A 701 6.38 -14.08 -21.12
CA ILE A 701 6.99 -14.41 -19.81
C ILE A 701 6.57 -15.81 -19.32
N LEU A 702 5.33 -16.23 -19.60
CA LEU A 702 4.83 -17.56 -19.26
C LEU A 702 5.48 -18.63 -20.16
N LEU A 703 5.56 -18.38 -21.47
CA LEU A 703 6.30 -19.25 -22.40
C LEU A 703 7.79 -19.35 -22.05
N ASN A 704 8.40 -18.25 -21.60
CA ASN A 704 9.79 -18.18 -21.11
C ASN A 704 10.01 -18.83 -19.74
N ARG A 705 8.93 -19.25 -19.06
CA ARG A 705 8.95 -19.83 -17.71
C ARG A 705 9.48 -18.89 -16.60
N GLY A 706 9.17 -17.59 -16.68
CA GLY A 706 9.26 -16.69 -15.53
C GLY A 706 9.93 -15.33 -15.74
N GLY A 707 10.46 -15.03 -16.93
CA GLY A 707 11.10 -13.74 -17.19
C GLY A 707 11.22 -13.36 -18.66
N TYR A 708 11.83 -12.21 -18.92
CA TYR A 708 12.00 -11.62 -20.25
C TYR A 708 13.31 -10.82 -20.27
N GLN A 709 14.14 -10.97 -21.30
CA GLN A 709 15.49 -10.39 -21.35
C GLN A 709 16.26 -10.64 -20.03
N GLN A 710 16.84 -9.61 -19.40
CA GLN A 710 17.58 -9.71 -18.14
C GLN A 710 16.68 -9.63 -16.88
N HIS A 711 15.35 -9.73 -17.02
CA HIS A 711 14.40 -9.51 -15.92
C HIS A 711 13.58 -10.77 -15.61
N GLN A 712 13.92 -11.43 -14.49
CA GLN A 712 13.04 -12.43 -13.89
C GLN A 712 11.88 -11.74 -13.15
N VAL A 713 10.65 -12.16 -13.42
CA VAL A 713 9.44 -11.70 -12.73
C VAL A 713 9.07 -12.68 -11.61
N PHE A 714 9.11 -13.98 -11.90
CA PHE A 714 8.89 -15.07 -10.95
C PHE A 714 9.70 -16.31 -11.36
N SER A 715 9.84 -17.28 -10.45
CA SER A 715 10.55 -18.53 -10.73
C SER A 715 9.71 -19.51 -11.55
N ALA A 716 10.38 -20.38 -12.31
CA ALA A 716 9.73 -21.45 -13.06
C ALA A 716 8.93 -22.42 -12.16
N ASN A 717 9.40 -22.66 -10.92
CA ASN A 717 8.71 -23.52 -9.95
C ASN A 717 7.39 -22.89 -9.46
N VAL A 718 7.37 -21.57 -9.26
CA VAL A 718 6.14 -20.83 -8.89
C VAL A 718 5.18 -20.78 -10.08
N LEU A 719 5.67 -20.65 -11.32
CA LEU A 719 4.83 -20.82 -12.50
C LEU A 719 4.19 -22.21 -12.55
N ASP A 720 4.97 -23.28 -12.37
CA ASP A 720 4.44 -24.65 -12.38
C ASP A 720 3.42 -24.87 -11.26
N GLN A 721 3.65 -24.30 -10.06
CA GLN A 721 2.71 -24.35 -8.95
C GLN A 721 1.37 -23.64 -9.27
N PHE A 722 1.43 -22.46 -9.88
CA PHE A 722 0.21 -21.68 -10.21
C PHE A 722 -0.51 -22.21 -11.45
N ALA A 723 0.22 -22.75 -12.42
CA ALA A 723 -0.34 -23.37 -13.63
C ALA A 723 -0.80 -24.81 -13.40
N LYS A 724 -0.40 -25.51 -12.32
CA LYS A 724 -0.86 -26.87 -11.99
C LYS A 724 -2.39 -26.92 -11.97
N ALA A 725 -2.95 -27.99 -12.51
CA ALA A 725 -4.37 -28.30 -12.36
C ALA A 725 -4.74 -28.45 -10.88
N SER A 726 -5.88 -27.90 -10.47
CA SER A 726 -6.47 -28.23 -9.19
C SER A 726 -6.91 -29.70 -9.20
N ASP A 727 -6.71 -30.40 -8.09
CA ASP A 727 -7.07 -31.81 -7.95
C ASP A 727 -8.61 -32.02 -7.91
N ALA A 728 -9.39 -30.93 -7.79
CA ALA A 728 -10.86 -30.92 -7.84
C ALA A 728 -11.45 -30.48 -9.19
N ASP A 729 -10.72 -29.71 -10.00
CA ASP A 729 -11.16 -29.25 -11.33
C ASP A 729 -9.93 -29.05 -12.25
N ILE A 730 -9.77 -29.93 -13.23
CA ILE A 730 -8.65 -29.90 -14.19
C ILE A 730 -8.64 -28.66 -15.10
N THR A 731 -9.76 -27.94 -15.16
CA THR A 731 -9.96 -26.72 -15.93
C THR A 731 -9.54 -25.45 -15.17
N GLN A 732 -9.00 -25.60 -13.95
CA GLN A 732 -8.53 -24.51 -13.10
C GLN A 732 -7.09 -24.77 -12.60
N GLY A 733 -6.34 -23.69 -12.41
CA GLY A 733 -5.14 -23.66 -11.57
C GLY A 733 -5.30 -22.60 -10.48
N LEU A 734 -4.21 -22.06 -9.95
CA LEU A 734 -4.26 -20.95 -9.00
C LEU A 734 -4.55 -19.66 -9.78
N GLY A 735 -5.81 -19.24 -9.79
CA GLY A 735 -6.35 -18.15 -10.59
C GLY A 735 -6.54 -18.46 -12.08
N TRP A 736 -5.61 -19.19 -12.70
CA TRP A 736 -5.65 -19.50 -14.13
C TRP A 736 -6.83 -20.40 -14.51
N ARG A 737 -7.47 -20.13 -15.66
CA ARG A 737 -8.26 -21.15 -16.35
C ARG A 737 -7.31 -22.03 -17.17
N ARG A 738 -7.67 -23.29 -17.33
CA ARG A 738 -6.97 -24.29 -18.16
C ARG A 738 -7.90 -24.86 -19.23
N ALA A 739 -7.36 -25.26 -20.38
CA ALA A 739 -8.13 -25.94 -21.43
C ALA A 739 -8.79 -27.25 -20.96
N GLY A 740 -8.18 -27.93 -19.97
CA GLY A 740 -8.78 -29.09 -19.29
C GLY A 740 -9.15 -30.22 -20.25
N ASN A 741 -8.22 -30.66 -21.09
CA ASN A 741 -8.42 -31.69 -22.11
C ASN A 741 -9.53 -31.41 -23.16
N GLY A 742 -10.05 -30.19 -23.23
CA GLY A 742 -11.13 -29.78 -24.14
C GLY A 742 -12.39 -29.30 -23.42
N ASP A 743 -12.52 -29.52 -22.11
CA ASP A 743 -13.68 -29.12 -21.29
C ASP A 743 -13.98 -27.61 -21.36
N ARG A 744 -12.97 -26.77 -21.67
CA ARG A 744 -13.12 -25.33 -21.92
C ARG A 744 -12.92 -24.92 -23.38
N ALA A 745 -13.35 -25.74 -24.36
CA ALA A 745 -13.27 -25.40 -25.79
C ALA A 745 -13.93 -24.05 -26.16
N TRP A 746 -14.93 -23.58 -25.42
CA TRP A 746 -15.52 -22.25 -25.59
C TRP A 746 -14.55 -21.08 -25.32
N HIS A 747 -13.50 -21.30 -24.52
CA HIS A 747 -12.41 -20.34 -24.27
C HIS A 747 -11.18 -20.72 -25.11
N PHE A 748 -10.77 -21.98 -25.08
CA PHE A 748 -9.48 -22.42 -25.61
C PHE A 748 -9.51 -22.99 -27.04
N GLY A 749 -10.68 -23.20 -27.64
CA GLY A 749 -10.85 -24.05 -28.83
C GLY A 749 -10.64 -25.55 -28.51
N PRO A 750 -10.98 -26.47 -29.44
CA PRO A 750 -10.84 -27.91 -29.23
C PRO A 750 -9.41 -28.42 -29.41
N TYR A 751 -8.51 -27.60 -29.97
CA TYR A 751 -7.14 -27.96 -30.34
C TYR A 751 -6.08 -27.55 -29.30
N ALA A 752 -6.47 -26.84 -28.24
CA ALA A 752 -5.55 -26.44 -27.18
C ALA A 752 -5.03 -27.66 -26.41
N SER A 753 -3.74 -27.64 -26.06
CA SER A 753 -3.15 -28.70 -25.27
C SER A 753 -3.70 -28.68 -23.83
N PRO A 754 -3.66 -29.81 -23.09
CA PRO A 754 -4.01 -29.84 -21.68
C PRO A 754 -3.24 -28.82 -20.83
N GLN A 755 -2.06 -28.36 -21.28
CA GLN A 755 -1.21 -27.39 -20.58
C GLN A 755 -1.57 -25.93 -20.87
N ALA A 756 -2.48 -25.65 -21.80
CA ALA A 756 -2.88 -24.29 -22.12
C ALA A 756 -3.57 -23.60 -20.93
N ILE A 757 -3.11 -22.39 -20.60
CA ILE A 757 -3.61 -21.54 -19.53
C ILE A 757 -4.08 -20.18 -20.07
N GLY A 758 -4.95 -19.48 -19.36
CA GLY A 758 -5.41 -18.15 -19.77
C GLY A 758 -6.56 -17.60 -18.94
N HIS A 759 -7.14 -16.48 -19.38
CA HIS A 759 -8.36 -15.93 -18.78
C HIS A 759 -9.17 -15.09 -19.79
N THR A 760 -10.45 -14.89 -19.48
CA THR A 760 -11.37 -13.99 -20.21
C THR A 760 -11.65 -12.72 -19.41
N GLY A 761 -12.07 -11.65 -20.09
CA GLY A 761 -12.49 -10.39 -19.50
C GLY A 761 -13.86 -9.98 -20.03
N TRP A 762 -14.75 -9.54 -19.13
CA TRP A 762 -16.16 -9.25 -19.42
C TRP A 762 -16.36 -8.26 -20.59
N THR A 763 -15.47 -7.27 -20.70
CA THR A 763 -15.40 -6.26 -21.77
C THR A 763 -15.23 -6.85 -23.17
N GLY A 764 -14.71 -8.08 -23.29
CA GLY A 764 -14.44 -8.74 -24.57
C GLY A 764 -12.98 -9.18 -24.78
N THR A 765 -12.13 -9.12 -23.75
CA THR A 765 -10.72 -9.58 -23.85
C THR A 765 -10.57 -11.07 -23.56
N VAL A 766 -9.63 -11.75 -24.23
CA VAL A 766 -9.26 -13.14 -23.93
C VAL A 766 -7.77 -13.38 -24.19
N THR A 767 -7.16 -14.18 -23.30
CA THR A 767 -5.83 -14.73 -23.50
C THR A 767 -5.85 -16.25 -23.46
N VAL A 768 -4.97 -16.84 -24.28
CA VAL A 768 -4.59 -18.25 -24.25
C VAL A 768 -3.08 -18.33 -24.40
N VAL A 769 -2.41 -19.10 -23.55
CA VAL A 769 -0.98 -19.39 -23.62
C VAL A 769 -0.79 -20.89 -23.52
N ASP A 770 -0.25 -21.49 -24.58
CA ASP A 770 -0.05 -22.92 -24.73
C ASP A 770 1.45 -23.25 -24.81
N PRO A 771 2.06 -23.72 -23.72
CA PRO A 771 3.49 -24.06 -23.70
C PRO A 771 3.83 -25.32 -24.49
N THR A 772 2.85 -26.16 -24.83
CA THR A 772 3.07 -27.37 -25.65
C THR A 772 3.35 -27.00 -27.11
N TYR A 773 2.67 -25.98 -27.63
CA TYR A 773 2.86 -25.49 -29.00
C TYR A 773 3.72 -24.22 -29.08
N ASP A 774 4.22 -23.70 -27.95
CA ASP A 774 4.89 -22.40 -27.85
C ASP A 774 4.10 -21.27 -28.52
N LEU A 775 2.84 -21.15 -28.13
CA LEU A 775 1.82 -20.29 -28.74
C LEU A 775 1.21 -19.39 -27.66
N ALA A 776 1.04 -18.11 -27.97
CA ALA A 776 0.15 -17.23 -27.21
C ALA A 776 -0.79 -16.48 -28.15
N ILE A 777 -2.06 -16.42 -27.76
CA ILE A 777 -3.14 -15.74 -28.48
C ILE A 777 -3.70 -14.67 -27.55
N ILE A 778 -3.77 -13.44 -28.06
CA ILE A 778 -4.31 -12.29 -27.35
C ILE A 778 -5.32 -11.63 -28.29
N LEU A 779 -6.61 -11.78 -27.97
CA LEU A 779 -7.70 -11.12 -28.68
C LEU A 779 -8.31 -10.10 -27.72
N LEU A 780 -8.12 -8.82 -28.01
CA LEU A 780 -8.70 -7.71 -27.27
C LEU A 780 -9.84 -7.14 -28.09
N THR A 781 -11.05 -7.05 -27.53
CA THR A 781 -12.22 -6.49 -28.23
C THR A 781 -12.96 -5.54 -27.31
N ASN A 782 -13.67 -4.61 -27.92
CA ASN A 782 -14.69 -3.78 -27.28
C ASN A 782 -16.10 -4.34 -27.53
N ARG A 783 -16.27 -5.66 -27.38
CA ARG A 783 -17.53 -6.40 -27.53
C ARG A 783 -18.74 -5.67 -26.92
N LYS A 784 -18.54 -5.10 -25.73
CA LYS A 784 -19.58 -4.42 -24.93
C LYS A 784 -19.92 -3.00 -25.41
N HIS A 785 -19.17 -2.43 -26.35
CA HIS A 785 -19.51 -1.17 -27.05
C HIS A 785 -20.56 -1.43 -28.14
N SER A 786 -21.68 -2.04 -27.76
CA SER A 786 -22.79 -2.41 -28.63
C SER A 786 -24.12 -2.29 -27.87
N PRO A 787 -25.27 -2.09 -28.55
CA PRO A 787 -26.56 -1.96 -27.88
C PRO A 787 -26.98 -3.22 -27.12
N ILE A 788 -27.81 -3.04 -26.10
CA ILE A 788 -28.51 -4.14 -25.43
C ILE A 788 -29.63 -4.69 -26.32
N VAL A 789 -29.66 -6.03 -26.45
CA VAL A 789 -30.71 -6.82 -27.11
C VAL A 789 -31.52 -7.61 -26.08
N GLU A 790 -32.78 -7.86 -26.37
CA GLU A 790 -33.73 -8.53 -25.46
C GLU A 790 -34.25 -9.84 -26.02
N SER A 791 -34.33 -10.84 -25.13
CA SER A 791 -35.04 -12.10 -25.33
C SER A 791 -36.29 -12.14 -24.46
N GLN A 792 -37.12 -13.18 -24.60
CA GLN A 792 -38.33 -13.36 -23.78
C GLN A 792 -38.06 -13.55 -22.27
N THR A 793 -36.80 -13.78 -21.86
CA THR A 793 -36.44 -14.09 -20.46
C THR A 793 -35.19 -13.38 -19.94
N SER A 794 -34.48 -12.62 -20.77
CA SER A 794 -33.20 -11.97 -20.42
C SER A 794 -32.85 -10.85 -21.39
N TYR A 795 -31.89 -10.01 -21.03
CA TYR A 795 -31.22 -9.08 -21.95
C TYR A 795 -29.70 -9.33 -21.96
N GLY A 796 -29.03 -8.95 -23.05
CA GLY A 796 -27.59 -9.12 -23.26
C GLY A 796 -27.04 -8.06 -24.21
N PHE A 797 -25.74 -8.03 -24.46
CA PHE A 797 -25.16 -7.11 -25.45
C PHE A 797 -25.17 -7.77 -26.83
N ALA A 798 -25.52 -7.03 -27.89
CA ALA A 798 -25.45 -7.57 -29.25
C ALA A 798 -24.08 -8.18 -29.57
N GLY A 799 -23.00 -7.57 -29.06
CA GLY A 799 -21.63 -8.08 -29.19
C GLY A 799 -21.40 -9.49 -28.63
N ASP A 800 -22.21 -9.97 -27.68
CA ASP A 800 -22.11 -11.34 -27.13
C ASP A 800 -22.66 -12.41 -28.10
N GLU A 801 -23.40 -12.00 -29.13
CA GLU A 801 -24.03 -12.91 -30.10
C GLU A 801 -23.11 -13.28 -31.28
N PHE A 802 -22.07 -12.48 -31.53
CA PHE A 802 -21.09 -12.67 -32.62
C PHE A 802 -20.02 -13.72 -32.25
N GLU A 803 -19.45 -14.40 -33.24
CA GLU A 803 -18.47 -15.48 -33.01
C GLU A 803 -17.12 -14.98 -32.50
N THR A 804 -16.70 -13.79 -32.92
CA THR A 804 -15.57 -13.03 -32.34
C THR A 804 -15.81 -12.73 -30.86
N GLY A 805 -17.06 -12.44 -30.50
CA GLY A 805 -17.49 -12.21 -29.12
C GLY A 805 -17.54 -13.48 -28.25
N ARG A 806 -17.57 -14.67 -28.88
CA ARG A 806 -17.63 -15.99 -28.22
C ARG A 806 -16.26 -16.64 -28.01
N TYR A 807 -15.19 -16.04 -28.52
CA TYR A 807 -13.77 -16.43 -28.37
C TYR A 807 -13.37 -17.76 -29.02
N GLY A 808 -14.00 -18.88 -28.63
CA GLY A 808 -13.57 -20.24 -28.97
C GLY A 808 -13.45 -20.48 -30.48
N SER A 809 -14.35 -19.90 -31.28
CA SER A 809 -14.37 -20.03 -32.74
C SER A 809 -13.16 -19.35 -33.40
N VAL A 810 -12.87 -18.09 -33.05
CA VAL A 810 -11.66 -17.38 -33.50
C VAL A 810 -10.39 -18.12 -33.07
N ILE A 811 -10.35 -18.60 -31.82
CA ILE A 811 -9.19 -19.32 -31.28
C ILE A 811 -8.99 -20.67 -31.98
N SER A 812 -10.07 -21.38 -32.32
CA SER A 812 -10.01 -22.62 -33.11
C SER A 812 -9.38 -22.40 -34.49
N LEU A 813 -9.81 -21.37 -35.22
CA LEU A 813 -9.25 -21.02 -36.53
C LEU A 813 -7.79 -20.56 -36.45
N ILE A 814 -7.37 -19.95 -35.33
CA ILE A 814 -5.95 -19.62 -35.07
C ILE A 814 -5.13 -20.89 -34.84
N TYR A 815 -5.64 -21.87 -34.08
CA TYR A 815 -4.99 -23.17 -33.93
C TYR A 815 -4.87 -23.91 -35.27
N GLU A 816 -5.92 -23.91 -36.10
CA GLU A 816 -5.87 -24.50 -37.44
C GLU A 816 -4.81 -23.81 -38.33
N ALA A 817 -4.77 -22.47 -38.33
CA ALA A 817 -3.76 -21.70 -39.06
C ALA A 817 -2.32 -21.96 -38.59
N ILE A 818 -2.10 -22.28 -37.31
CA ILE A 818 -0.79 -22.51 -36.69
C ILE A 818 -0.32 -23.98 -36.80
N LEU A 819 -1.24 -24.94 -36.65
CA LEU A 819 -0.95 -26.38 -36.64
C LEU A 819 -1.01 -26.98 -38.05
N GLY A 820 -1.99 -26.57 -38.87
CA GLY A 820 -2.20 -27.04 -40.24
C GLY A 820 -1.26 -26.41 -41.27
N LYS A 821 0.04 -26.40 -40.98
CA LYS A 821 1.08 -25.74 -41.79
C LYS A 821 1.03 -26.18 -43.26
N GLN A 822 1.02 -25.18 -44.14
CA GLN A 822 1.31 -25.31 -45.58
C GLN A 822 2.82 -25.29 -45.83
#